data_AF-A0AA35J773-F1
#
_entry.id   AF-A0AA35J773-F1
#
_cell.length_a   1.000
_cell.length_b   1.000
_cell.length_c   1.000
_cell.angle_alpha   90.00
_cell.angle_beta   90.00
_cell.angle_gamma   90.00
#
_symmetry.space_group_name_H-M   'P 1'
#
loop_
_entity.id
_entity.type
_entity.pdbx_description
1 polymer ?
#
loop_
_entity_poly.entity_id
_entity_poly.type
_entity_poly.pdbx_seq_one_letter_code
_entity_poly.pdbx_strand_id
1 'polypeptide(L)'
;MSLPISKLIEQYRSTQDNDLKYMLLRQNIEITDIEDEMVPLVKDLLLPILVEEQDMEILNLVAFHVFPGLVLTLIKSNATAAVAQLGWVTSLVWDPILNESMVHEDRSFILIETLRNILQKIENASHLEYRHPLTNSFEFITKFIVEMKRHMREIDEAQLSHSLSEGNMLIYIESLNLLLKFYFFSDATHPSLTVSLSFDILNDIFTIAQDYSATNTNESIDKITEKLLLTSTQLTHPVDLERLCSKINYKTLLVVSRIWYKFGPMINELFTGRLLAALLSPACAEEGYNVEGILEIIHNFYPFFSIRRLKDNKPLLSDSAVGLLRRSLFDILGTLNQSLTTTHNEKVDDYHRVDDDDGFVSDNDPEQQAYLDELISDNDDGDLYEDDADDDEADNENLEKSDETTRDLTQINEILSIFAELHYPQEERFPKLLAELQSKTTIDSSLIGKILSQDAREFLTSGGNVIDLNEILNELKSNKFTRKNDTFYTLTHFLSSQDSSELSVLQLSIEVVDQLLVKNHSDNITRDEQFQLIKLVLPHLKTNKCFIDTLKAGNFTQKIDEGVTLRTMILSLLLQLLPLDYSMLGEILPTIAKYSVKDKDPTVRDLSLQLLDQILSTHYNYLIGIDWDWYDNDFYQVLQDTCIKRDVDTELLNRYPPYSHIQNR
;
A
#
# COMPACT_ATOMS: atom_id res chain seq x y z
N MET A 1 -7.54 -18.15 43.57
CA MET A 1 -6.79 -17.28 44.49
C MET A 1 -5.42 -17.12 43.87
N SER A 2 -5.10 -15.92 43.39
CA SER A 2 -3.78 -15.60 42.86
C SER A 2 -2.74 -15.64 43.98
N LEU A 3 -1.56 -16.19 43.67
CA LEU A 3 -0.44 -16.22 44.61
C LEU A 3 0.26 -14.86 44.56
N PRO A 4 0.59 -14.22 45.70
CA PRO A 4 1.41 -13.00 45.70
C PRO A 4 2.73 -13.23 44.97
N ILE A 5 3.17 -12.27 44.15
CA ILE A 5 4.38 -12.40 43.30
C ILE A 5 5.62 -12.75 44.11
N SER A 6 5.79 -12.14 45.29
CA SER A 6 6.89 -12.46 46.21
C SER A 6 6.92 -13.93 46.61
N LYS A 7 5.75 -14.56 46.82
CA LYS A 7 5.64 -15.99 47.12
C LYS A 7 5.89 -16.86 45.89
N LEU A 8 5.51 -16.40 44.69
CA LEU A 8 5.79 -17.11 43.45
C LEU A 8 7.29 -17.19 43.20
N ILE A 9 7.98 -16.06 43.35
CA ILE A 9 9.45 -15.96 43.23
C ILE A 9 10.13 -16.87 44.26
N GLU A 10 9.70 -16.80 45.52
CA GLU A 10 10.25 -17.64 46.59
C GLU A 10 10.05 -19.14 46.31
N GLN A 11 8.84 -19.54 45.91
CA GLN A 11 8.53 -20.93 45.58
C GLN A 11 9.35 -21.43 44.40
N TYR A 12 9.44 -20.64 43.32
CA TYR A 12 10.23 -21.00 42.14
C TYR A 12 11.71 -21.21 42.49
N ARG A 13 12.30 -20.28 43.23
CA ARG A 13 13.72 -20.37 43.64
C ARG A 13 14.00 -21.48 44.65
N SER A 14 13.00 -21.85 45.46
CA SER A 14 13.14 -22.89 46.48
C SER A 14 13.09 -24.32 45.93
N THR A 15 12.55 -24.52 44.73
CA THR A 15 12.42 -25.85 44.11
C THR A 15 13.50 -26.08 43.05
N GLN A 16 14.02 -27.30 43.01
CA GLN A 16 14.91 -27.81 41.94
C GLN A 16 14.18 -28.73 40.97
N ASP A 17 12.91 -29.03 41.23
CA ASP A 17 12.07 -29.89 40.40
C ASP A 17 11.49 -29.06 39.24
N ASN A 18 11.85 -29.43 38.01
CA ASN A 18 11.46 -28.73 36.79
C ASN A 18 9.96 -28.87 36.51
N ASP A 19 9.30 -29.98 36.90
CA ASP A 19 7.86 -30.13 36.73
C ASP A 19 7.11 -29.15 37.64
N LEU A 20 7.58 -28.99 38.89
CA LEU A 20 7.02 -28.01 39.83
C LEU A 20 7.25 -26.58 39.34
N LYS A 21 8.44 -26.25 38.82
CA LYS A 21 8.73 -24.95 38.21
C LYS A 21 7.78 -24.67 37.04
N TYR A 22 7.61 -25.64 36.14
CA TYR A 22 6.72 -25.55 34.98
C TYR A 22 5.26 -25.34 35.40
N MET A 23 4.79 -26.08 36.40
CA MET A 23 3.44 -25.93 36.96
C MET A 23 3.22 -24.56 37.60
N LEU A 24 4.21 -24.02 38.31
CA LEU A 24 4.13 -22.68 38.94
C LEU A 24 3.98 -21.58 37.88
N LEU A 25 4.77 -21.65 36.81
CA LEU A 25 4.75 -20.65 35.73
C LEU A 25 3.47 -20.67 34.89
N ARG A 26 2.76 -21.81 34.84
CA ARG A 26 1.45 -21.93 34.17
C ARG A 26 0.28 -21.38 34.98
N GLN A 27 0.48 -21.01 36.24
CA GLN A 27 -0.59 -20.42 37.04
C GLN A 27 -0.93 -19.01 36.51
N ASN A 28 -2.20 -18.61 36.64
CA ASN A 28 -2.59 -17.25 36.30
C ASN A 28 -1.94 -16.26 37.28
N ILE A 29 -1.01 -15.46 36.76
CA ILE A 29 -0.37 -14.37 37.48
C ILE A 29 -1.29 -13.15 37.37
N GLU A 30 -1.97 -12.80 38.47
CA GLU A 30 -2.74 -11.57 38.56
C GLU A 30 -1.84 -10.47 39.12
N ILE A 31 -1.68 -9.39 38.36
CA ILE A 31 -0.93 -8.19 38.78
C ILE A 31 -1.94 -7.11 39.12
N THR A 32 -1.86 -6.57 40.33
CA THR A 32 -2.76 -5.51 40.80
C THR A 32 -2.16 -4.12 40.73
N ASP A 33 -0.83 -4.00 40.84
CA ASP A 33 -0.09 -2.74 40.72
C ASP A 33 1.14 -2.91 39.81
N ILE A 34 1.11 -2.31 38.61
CA ILE A 34 2.19 -2.49 37.63
C ILE A 34 3.54 -2.00 38.18
N GLU A 35 3.58 -0.89 38.91
CA GLU A 35 4.86 -0.28 39.32
C GLU A 35 5.55 -1.13 40.40
N ASP A 36 4.79 -1.63 41.37
CA ASP A 36 5.31 -2.38 42.52
C ASP A 36 5.51 -3.88 42.23
N GLU A 37 4.66 -4.47 41.38
CA GLU A 37 4.61 -5.92 41.18
C GLU A 37 5.30 -6.38 39.89
N MET A 38 5.30 -5.57 38.82
CA MET A 38 5.93 -5.96 37.55
C MET A 38 7.45 -5.93 37.64
N VAL A 39 8.02 -4.96 38.35
CA VAL A 39 9.47 -4.82 38.54
C VAL A 39 10.10 -6.09 39.14
N PRO A 40 9.67 -6.60 40.31
CA PRO A 40 10.23 -7.82 40.86
C PRO A 40 9.90 -9.04 40.01
N LEU A 41 8.72 -9.10 39.36
CA LEU A 41 8.39 -10.23 38.50
C LEU A 41 9.34 -10.34 37.30
N VAL A 42 9.58 -9.23 36.60
CA VAL A 42 10.49 -9.20 35.44
C VAL A 42 11.93 -9.44 35.90
N LYS A 43 12.40 -8.69 36.90
CA LYS A 43 13.80 -8.69 37.31
C LYS A 43 14.21 -9.93 38.11
N ASP A 44 13.34 -10.44 38.97
CA ASP A 44 13.68 -11.52 39.91
C ASP A 44 13.17 -12.90 39.45
N LEU A 45 12.30 -12.98 38.45
CA LEU A 45 11.80 -14.25 37.91
C LEU A 45 11.97 -14.38 36.39
N LEU A 46 11.32 -13.54 35.59
CA LEU A 46 11.22 -13.77 34.15
C LEU A 46 12.57 -13.63 33.43
N LEU A 47 13.32 -12.54 33.67
CA LEU A 47 14.64 -12.35 33.07
C LEU A 47 15.66 -13.39 33.55
N PRO A 48 15.78 -13.68 34.86
CA PRO A 48 16.65 -14.76 35.32
C PRO A 48 16.35 -16.11 34.66
N ILE A 49 15.07 -16.43 34.39
CA ILE A 49 14.73 -17.65 33.64
C ILE A 49 15.28 -17.60 32.21
N LEU A 50 15.14 -16.47 31.51
CA LEU A 50 15.62 -16.34 30.12
C LEU A 50 17.15 -16.37 30.01
N VAL A 51 17.86 -15.91 31.05
CA VAL A 51 19.33 -15.82 31.05
C VAL A 51 19.98 -17.07 31.63
N GLU A 52 19.54 -17.52 32.81
CA GLU A 52 20.25 -18.50 33.63
C GLU A 52 19.67 -19.92 33.52
N GLU A 53 18.38 -20.09 33.19
CA GLU A 53 17.72 -21.41 33.21
C GLU A 53 18.25 -22.32 32.09
N GLN A 54 18.56 -23.56 32.44
CA GLN A 54 19.11 -24.55 31.50
C GLN A 54 18.04 -25.44 30.89
N ASP A 55 16.89 -25.57 31.56
CA ASP A 55 15.76 -26.33 31.05
C ASP A 55 15.07 -25.58 29.90
N MET A 56 15.18 -26.14 28.69
CA MET A 56 14.63 -25.55 27.48
C MET A 56 13.10 -25.50 27.46
N GLU A 57 12.40 -26.41 28.16
CA GLU A 57 10.94 -26.38 28.22
C GLU A 57 10.44 -25.22 29.08
N ILE A 58 11.11 -24.97 30.21
CA ILE A 58 10.82 -23.83 31.08
C ILE A 58 11.14 -22.52 30.37
N LEU A 59 12.30 -22.45 29.73
CA LEU A 59 12.74 -21.28 28.97
C LEU A 59 11.77 -20.99 27.81
N ASN A 60 11.37 -22.00 27.03
CA ASN A 60 10.38 -21.84 25.96
C ASN A 60 8.98 -21.51 26.51
N LEU A 61 8.59 -22.05 27.66
CA LEU A 61 7.33 -21.68 28.30
C LEU A 61 7.30 -20.17 28.61
N VAL A 62 8.40 -19.63 29.14
CA VAL A 62 8.49 -18.20 29.46
C VAL A 62 8.54 -17.34 28.20
N ALA A 63 9.42 -17.66 27.26
CA ALA A 63 9.66 -16.88 26.05
C ALA A 63 8.44 -16.80 25.11
N PHE A 64 7.69 -17.90 24.97
CA PHE A 64 6.60 -18.00 23.99
C PHE A 64 5.21 -17.82 24.61
N HIS A 65 5.01 -18.16 25.89
CA HIS A 65 3.67 -18.22 26.48
C HIS A 65 3.48 -17.26 27.66
N VAL A 66 4.29 -17.39 28.71
CA VAL A 66 4.06 -16.69 29.99
C VAL A 66 4.32 -15.20 29.84
N PHE A 67 5.52 -14.80 29.38
CA PHE A 67 5.87 -13.39 29.30
C PHE A 67 5.01 -12.65 28.25
N PRO A 68 4.85 -13.16 27.01
CA PRO A 68 3.94 -12.54 26.03
C PRO A 68 2.48 -12.48 26.51
N GLY A 69 1.99 -13.55 27.14
CA GLY A 69 0.62 -13.62 27.66
C GLY A 69 0.35 -12.63 28.79
N LEU A 70 1.31 -12.48 29.69
CA LEU A 70 1.25 -11.54 30.81
C LEU A 70 1.16 -10.10 30.31
N VAL A 71 2.11 -9.67 29.48
CA VAL A 71 2.17 -8.29 28.96
C VAL A 71 0.89 -7.94 28.22
N LEU A 72 0.38 -8.83 27.34
CA LEU A 72 -0.87 -8.60 26.64
C LEU A 72 -2.07 -8.46 27.60
N THR A 73 -2.12 -9.28 28.64
CA THR A 73 -3.20 -9.23 29.63
C THR A 73 -3.20 -7.90 30.38
N LEU A 74 -2.02 -7.39 30.74
CA LEU A 74 -1.86 -6.09 31.40
C LEU A 74 -2.23 -4.93 30.47
N ILE A 75 -1.86 -4.99 29.19
CA ILE A 75 -2.26 -3.96 28.23
C ILE A 75 -3.79 -3.96 28.10
N LYS A 76 -4.42 -5.14 28.01
CA LYS A 76 -5.89 -5.28 27.93
C LYS A 76 -6.60 -4.74 29.18
N SER A 77 -6.11 -5.05 30.38
CA SER A 77 -6.73 -4.59 31.62
C SER A 77 -6.65 -3.07 31.78
N ASN A 78 -5.56 -2.45 31.31
CA ASN A 78 -5.34 -1.01 31.43
C ASN A 78 -5.90 -0.19 30.25
N ALA A 79 -6.21 -0.80 29.11
CA ALA A 79 -6.78 -0.12 27.95
C ALA A 79 -8.15 0.54 28.22
N THR A 80 -8.87 0.11 29.27
CA THR A 80 -10.18 0.67 29.65
C THR A 80 -10.09 2.00 30.40
N ALA A 81 -8.91 2.40 30.88
CA ALA A 81 -8.68 3.73 31.44
C ALA A 81 -8.45 4.71 30.28
N ALA A 82 -9.33 5.70 30.14
CA ALA A 82 -9.25 6.71 29.09
C ALA A 82 -7.84 7.32 29.03
N VAL A 83 -7.07 6.95 27.98
CA VAL A 83 -5.68 7.34 27.72
C VAL A 83 -4.63 6.71 28.66
N ALA A 84 -4.62 5.38 28.80
CA ALA A 84 -3.48 4.69 29.42
C ALA A 84 -2.20 4.85 28.55
N GLN A 85 -1.18 5.52 29.10
CA GLN A 85 0.13 5.64 28.47
C GLN A 85 0.91 4.34 28.65
N LEU A 86 1.32 3.71 27.55
CA LEU A 86 2.10 2.46 27.56
C LEU A 86 3.61 2.67 27.78
N GLY A 87 4.03 3.80 28.35
CA GLY A 87 5.45 4.09 28.59
C GLY A 87 6.13 3.06 29.52
N TRP A 88 5.37 2.46 30.43
CA TRP A 88 5.85 1.41 31.32
C TRP A 88 6.31 0.16 30.57
N VAL A 89 5.73 -0.14 29.39
CA VAL A 89 6.12 -1.32 28.59
C VAL A 89 7.58 -1.15 28.15
N THR A 90 7.96 0.06 27.72
CA THR A 90 9.35 0.34 27.35
C THR A 90 10.29 0.21 28.54
N SER A 91 10.00 0.89 29.65
CA SER A 91 10.92 0.92 30.78
C SER A 91 11.00 -0.39 31.56
N LEU A 92 9.92 -1.17 31.64
CA LEU A 92 9.82 -2.38 32.47
C LEU A 92 9.93 -3.69 31.69
N VAL A 93 9.73 -3.66 30.36
CA VAL A 93 9.75 -4.87 29.52
C VAL A 93 10.81 -4.75 28.43
N TRP A 94 10.73 -3.76 27.55
CA TRP A 94 11.62 -3.65 26.40
C TRP A 94 13.07 -3.38 26.79
N ASP A 95 13.31 -2.34 27.60
CA ASP A 95 14.65 -1.94 28.04
C ASP A 95 15.37 -3.05 28.80
N PRO A 96 14.75 -3.72 29.79
CA PRO A 96 15.40 -4.84 30.47
C PRO A 96 15.76 -5.99 29.54
N ILE A 97 14.86 -6.42 28.64
CA ILE A 97 15.15 -7.51 27.69
C ILE A 97 16.33 -7.15 26.78
N LEU A 98 16.33 -5.95 26.21
CA LEU A 98 17.41 -5.49 25.33
C LEU A 98 18.73 -5.29 26.08
N ASN A 99 18.70 -4.79 27.32
CA ASN A 99 19.91 -4.67 28.14
C ASN A 99 20.54 -6.03 28.42
N GLU A 100 19.74 -7.03 28.80
CA GLU A 100 20.24 -8.37 29.06
C GLU A 100 20.76 -9.03 27.78
N SER A 101 20.19 -8.75 26.60
CA SER A 101 20.68 -9.33 25.34
C SER A 101 22.08 -8.83 24.99
N MET A 102 22.35 -7.55 25.27
CA MET A 102 23.67 -6.93 25.06
C MET A 102 24.73 -7.40 26.05
N VAL A 103 24.34 -7.93 27.20
CA VAL A 103 25.26 -8.42 28.25
C VAL A 103 25.51 -9.92 28.12
N HIS A 104 24.49 -10.69 27.76
CA HIS A 104 24.53 -12.14 27.68
C HIS A 104 24.48 -12.61 26.21
N GLU A 105 25.61 -12.56 25.53
CA GLU A 105 25.73 -12.89 24.09
C GLU A 105 25.12 -14.27 23.75
N ASP A 106 25.39 -15.30 24.56
CA ASP A 106 24.86 -16.67 24.38
C ASP A 106 23.32 -16.78 24.52
N ARG A 107 22.68 -15.77 25.10
CA ARG A 107 21.22 -15.71 25.36
C ARG A 107 20.53 -14.59 24.59
N SER A 108 21.27 -13.78 23.85
CA SER A 108 20.76 -12.69 23.04
C SER A 108 19.58 -13.11 22.15
N PHE A 109 19.73 -14.23 21.45
CA PHE A 109 18.70 -14.76 20.55
C PHE A 109 17.36 -15.03 21.26
N ILE A 110 17.37 -15.76 22.38
CA ILE A 110 16.12 -16.09 23.08
C ILE A 110 15.46 -14.84 23.69
N LEU A 111 16.26 -13.87 24.13
CA LEU A 111 15.77 -12.60 24.64
C LEU A 111 15.07 -11.79 23.55
N ILE A 112 15.66 -11.71 22.36
CA ILE A 112 15.08 -11.00 21.21
C ILE A 112 13.89 -11.76 20.63
N GLU A 113 13.92 -13.10 20.62
CA GLU A 113 12.74 -13.91 20.28
C GLU A 113 11.60 -13.70 21.28
N THR A 114 11.90 -13.58 22.57
CA THR A 114 10.90 -13.24 23.59
C THR A 114 10.30 -11.85 23.31
N LEU A 115 11.14 -10.86 22.98
CA LEU A 115 10.70 -9.53 22.56
C LEU A 115 9.76 -9.61 21.34
N ARG A 116 10.17 -10.33 20.29
CA ARG A 116 9.35 -10.60 19.09
C ARG A 116 7.99 -11.18 19.47
N ASN A 117 7.98 -12.22 20.30
CA ASN A 117 6.76 -12.91 20.73
C ASN A 117 5.80 -12.00 21.47
N ILE A 118 6.31 -11.14 22.37
CA ILE A 118 5.49 -10.15 23.06
C ILE A 118 4.88 -9.20 22.04
N LEU A 119 5.69 -8.60 21.16
CA LEU A 119 5.24 -7.63 20.16
C LEU A 119 4.22 -8.23 19.18
N GLN A 120 4.47 -9.44 18.69
CA GLN A 120 3.58 -10.13 17.74
C GLN A 120 2.23 -10.47 18.38
N LYS A 121 2.23 -10.82 19.67
CA LYS A 121 0.98 -11.09 20.41
C LYS A 121 0.18 -9.81 20.65
N ILE A 122 0.85 -8.66 20.77
CA ILE A 122 0.23 -7.33 20.82
C ILE A 122 -0.35 -6.96 19.45
N GLU A 123 0.42 -7.09 18.37
CA GLU A 123 -0.03 -6.78 17.01
C GLU A 123 -1.28 -7.59 16.63
N ASN A 124 -1.28 -8.90 16.93
CA ASN A 124 -2.41 -9.80 16.66
C ASN A 124 -3.67 -9.50 17.47
N ALA A 125 -3.61 -8.61 18.47
CA ALA A 125 -4.74 -8.31 19.34
C ALA A 125 -5.68 -7.20 18.80
N SER A 126 -5.37 -6.60 17.64
CA SER A 126 -6.17 -5.79 16.67
C SER A 126 -7.29 -4.82 17.14
N HIS A 127 -7.55 -4.65 18.43
CA HIS A 127 -8.64 -3.85 19.00
C HIS A 127 -8.21 -3.00 20.20
N LEU A 128 -6.90 -2.81 20.40
CA LEU A 128 -6.37 -2.06 21.53
C LEU A 128 -6.18 -0.59 21.12
N GLU A 129 -7.14 0.26 21.49
CA GLU A 129 -7.01 1.72 21.36
C GLU A 129 -6.13 2.26 22.50
N TYR A 130 -4.81 2.34 22.28
CA TYR A 130 -3.89 3.00 23.21
C TYR A 130 -3.08 4.10 22.51
N ARG A 131 -2.59 5.08 23.28
CA ARG A 131 -1.66 6.10 22.79
C ARG A 131 -0.27 5.86 23.38
N HIS A 132 0.72 5.76 22.52
CA HIS A 132 2.10 5.65 22.95
C HIS A 132 2.67 7.02 23.29
N PRO A 133 3.38 7.15 24.42
CA PRO A 133 4.29 8.26 24.59
C PRO A 133 5.41 8.12 23.53
N LEU A 134 5.54 9.12 22.66
CA LEU A 134 6.66 9.24 21.70
C LEU A 134 8.00 9.49 22.39
N THR A 135 7.99 9.78 23.69
CA THR A 135 9.17 10.02 24.50
C THR A 135 10.01 8.74 24.59
N ASN A 136 11.26 8.82 24.13
CA ASN A 136 12.30 7.77 24.15
C ASN A 136 12.15 6.61 23.12
N SER A 137 11.15 6.62 22.24
CA SER A 137 10.99 5.56 21.22
C SER A 137 12.17 5.49 20.24
N PHE A 138 12.64 6.65 19.75
CA PHE A 138 13.78 6.74 18.86
C PHE A 138 15.09 6.26 19.49
N GLU A 139 15.29 6.56 20.78
CA GLU A 139 16.47 6.11 21.53
C GLU A 139 16.48 4.58 21.65
N PHE A 140 15.34 3.99 22.00
CA PHE A 140 15.20 2.54 22.07
C PHE A 140 15.45 1.87 20.72
N ILE A 141 14.84 2.38 19.64
CA ILE A 141 15.04 1.84 18.28
C ILE A 141 16.49 1.93 17.86
N THR A 142 17.14 3.06 18.12
CA THR A 142 18.57 3.24 17.81
C THR A 142 19.42 2.20 18.55
N LYS A 143 19.14 1.97 19.83
CA LYS A 143 19.83 0.96 20.63
C LYS A 143 19.58 -0.46 20.12
N PHE A 144 18.35 -0.77 19.71
CA PHE A 144 18.01 -2.05 19.11
C PHE A 144 18.77 -2.28 17.78
N ILE A 145 18.85 -1.25 16.94
CA ILE A 145 19.63 -1.30 15.68
C ILE A 145 21.11 -1.52 15.95
N VAL A 146 21.68 -0.90 16.99
CA VAL A 146 23.08 -1.13 17.39
C VAL A 146 23.31 -2.59 17.75
N GLU A 147 22.42 -3.19 18.52
CA GLU A 147 22.50 -4.61 18.88
C GLU A 147 22.35 -5.53 17.68
N MET A 148 21.40 -5.24 16.79
CA MET A 148 21.22 -5.96 15.54
C MET A 148 22.47 -5.92 14.66
N LYS A 149 23.12 -4.75 14.53
CA LYS A 149 24.38 -4.60 13.77
C LYS A 149 25.55 -5.34 14.41
N ARG A 150 25.60 -5.43 15.75
CA ARG A 150 26.63 -6.23 16.46
C ARG A 150 26.54 -7.69 16.03
N HIS A 151 25.34 -8.27 16.09
CA HIS A 151 25.12 -9.65 15.66
C HIS A 151 25.34 -9.87 14.17
N MET A 152 25.00 -8.89 13.32
CA MET A 152 25.25 -8.99 11.90
C MET A 152 26.75 -9.14 11.58
N ARG A 153 27.62 -8.39 12.28
CA ARG A 153 29.09 -8.52 12.12
C ARG A 153 29.62 -9.87 12.58
N GLU A 154 29.06 -10.42 13.66
CA GLU A 154 29.42 -11.75 14.15
C GLU A 154 29.09 -12.83 13.11
N ILE A 155 28.00 -12.67 12.36
CA ILE A 155 27.61 -13.58 11.27
C ILE A 155 28.58 -13.47 10.09
N ASP A 156 28.98 -12.25 9.71
CA ASP A 156 29.97 -12.03 8.64
C ASP A 156 31.32 -12.66 8.98
N GLU A 157 31.74 -12.63 10.26
CA GLU A 157 32.95 -13.31 10.74
C GLU A 157 32.78 -14.84 10.84
N ALA A 158 31.55 -15.33 11.03
CA ALA A 158 31.21 -16.74 11.25
C ALA A 158 30.75 -17.49 9.98
N GLN A 159 30.90 -16.92 8.77
CA GLN A 159 30.55 -17.52 7.46
C GLN A 159 31.24 -18.87 7.12
N LEU A 160 31.82 -19.57 8.10
CA LEU A 160 32.28 -20.96 8.02
C LEU A 160 31.26 -22.00 8.51
N SER A 161 30.10 -21.61 9.06
CA SER A 161 29.05 -22.55 9.47
C SER A 161 27.64 -22.12 9.02
N HIS A 162 27.28 -22.49 7.80
CA HIS A 162 25.98 -22.21 7.18
C HIS A 162 24.83 -22.99 7.85
N SER A 163 23.86 -22.30 8.47
CA SER A 163 22.43 -22.66 8.59
C SER A 163 21.74 -22.03 9.82
N LEU A 164 22.45 -21.87 10.95
CA LEU A 164 21.86 -21.34 12.20
C LEU A 164 21.88 -19.81 12.29
N SER A 165 22.71 -19.12 11.51
CA SER A 165 22.87 -17.66 11.55
C SER A 165 21.79 -16.88 10.80
N GLU A 166 21.26 -17.42 9.70
CA GLU A 166 20.27 -16.72 8.87
C GLU A 166 18.90 -16.58 9.55
N GLY A 167 18.45 -17.63 10.26
CA GLY A 167 17.21 -17.59 11.03
C GLY A 167 17.23 -16.55 12.16
N ASN A 168 18.42 -16.27 12.70
CA ASN A 168 18.58 -15.31 13.80
C ASN A 168 18.36 -13.88 13.33
N MET A 169 18.88 -13.50 12.16
CA MET A 169 18.68 -12.14 11.63
C MET A 169 17.23 -11.86 11.26
N LEU A 170 16.50 -12.84 10.73
CA LEU A 170 15.07 -12.66 10.44
C LEU A 170 14.26 -12.31 11.69
N ILE A 171 14.61 -12.85 12.86
CA ILE A 171 13.95 -12.50 14.12
C ILE A 171 14.24 -11.04 14.50
N TYR A 172 15.46 -10.54 14.29
CA TYR A 172 15.77 -9.12 14.51
C TYR A 172 15.00 -8.21 13.54
N ILE A 173 14.96 -8.56 12.25
CA ILE A 173 14.24 -7.81 11.21
C ILE A 173 12.74 -7.76 11.53
N GLU A 174 12.14 -8.91 11.88
CA GLU A 174 10.73 -8.99 12.27
C GLU A 174 10.46 -8.17 13.53
N SER A 175 11.32 -8.29 14.55
CA SER A 175 11.21 -7.54 15.80
C SER A 175 11.29 -6.04 15.56
N LEU A 176 12.19 -5.57 14.71
CA LEU A 176 12.31 -4.15 14.36
C LEU A 176 11.04 -3.66 13.65
N ASN A 177 10.52 -4.41 12.69
CA ASN A 177 9.27 -4.07 12.01
C ASN A 177 8.10 -3.97 13.01
N LEU A 178 8.00 -4.92 13.94
CA LEU A 178 6.99 -4.92 14.99
C LEU A 178 7.16 -3.75 15.97
N LEU A 179 8.39 -3.38 16.33
CA LEU A 179 8.69 -2.21 17.15
C LEU A 179 8.27 -0.91 16.46
N LEU A 180 8.56 -0.76 15.16
CA LEU A 180 8.14 0.41 14.39
C LEU A 180 6.62 0.54 14.37
N LYS A 181 5.91 -0.57 14.14
CA LYS A 181 4.44 -0.61 14.21
C LYS A 181 3.94 -0.26 15.61
N PHE A 182 4.51 -0.87 16.63
CA PHE A 182 4.13 -0.60 18.02
C PHE A 182 4.30 0.89 18.36
N TYR A 183 5.42 1.53 18.03
CA TYR A 183 5.63 2.93 18.43
C TYR A 183 4.94 3.96 17.56
N PHE A 184 4.79 3.69 16.26
CA PHE A 184 4.43 4.71 15.29
C PHE A 184 3.14 4.46 14.55
N PHE A 185 2.42 3.35 14.77
CA PHE A 185 1.14 3.12 14.13
C PHE A 185 -0.01 3.30 15.13
N SER A 186 -1.08 3.96 14.69
CA SER A 186 -2.29 4.14 15.50
C SER A 186 -3.25 2.95 15.41
N ASP A 187 -3.15 2.18 14.33
CA ASP A 187 -3.85 0.91 14.11
C ASP A 187 -2.95 -0.06 13.33
N ALA A 188 -3.39 -1.28 13.04
CA ALA A 188 -2.57 -2.28 12.36
C ALA A 188 -2.12 -1.89 10.93
N THR A 189 -2.70 -0.85 10.34
CA THR A 189 -2.64 -0.55 8.90
C THR A 189 -2.20 0.88 8.57
N HIS A 190 -2.35 1.83 9.49
CA HIS A 190 -2.11 3.24 9.26
C HIS A 190 -1.05 3.77 10.23
N PRO A 191 0.07 4.31 9.70
CA PRO A 191 1.04 5.00 10.53
C PRO A 191 0.38 6.22 11.18
N SER A 192 0.85 6.59 12.36
CA SER A 192 0.64 7.92 12.93
C SER A 192 1.34 8.91 12.01
N LEU A 193 0.56 9.49 11.09
CA LEU A 193 1.04 10.35 10.00
C LEU A 193 1.72 11.66 10.48
N THR A 194 1.79 11.88 11.79
CA THR A 194 2.47 13.01 12.42
C THR A 194 3.95 12.75 12.74
N VAL A 195 4.43 11.51 12.61
CA VAL A 195 5.79 11.13 13.03
C VAL A 195 6.56 10.52 11.85
N SER A 196 7.71 11.10 11.53
CA SER A 196 8.67 10.56 10.58
C SER A 196 9.88 9.99 11.31
N LEU A 197 10.44 8.89 10.78
CA LEU A 197 11.72 8.37 11.24
C LEU A 197 12.85 9.37 10.96
N SER A 198 13.86 9.39 11.83
CA SER A 198 15.09 10.16 11.59
C SER A 198 15.87 9.53 10.43
N PHE A 199 16.60 10.37 9.68
CA PHE A 199 17.41 9.90 8.56
C PHE A 199 18.42 8.82 8.97
N ASP A 200 19.02 8.92 10.16
CA ASP A 200 20.01 7.95 10.64
C ASP A 200 19.40 6.56 10.84
N ILE A 201 18.22 6.50 11.47
CA ILE A 201 17.48 5.23 11.66
C ILE A 201 17.07 4.65 10.31
N LEU A 202 16.59 5.48 9.40
CA LEU A 202 16.20 5.04 8.06
C LEU A 202 17.40 4.51 7.27
N ASN A 203 18.51 5.24 7.24
CA ASN A 203 19.72 4.81 6.57
C ASN A 203 20.20 3.47 7.12
N ASP A 204 20.15 3.29 8.44
CA ASP A 204 20.52 2.03 9.07
C ASP A 204 19.61 0.86 8.68
N ILE A 205 18.29 1.06 8.68
CA ILE A 205 17.32 0.04 8.25
C ILE A 205 17.58 -0.38 6.80
N PHE A 206 17.76 0.59 5.90
CA PHE A 206 17.98 0.32 4.48
C PHE A 206 19.34 -0.32 4.20
N THR A 207 20.38 0.02 4.97
CA THR A 207 21.69 -0.65 4.90
C THR A 207 21.55 -2.11 5.36
N ILE A 208 20.95 -2.35 6.53
CA ILE A 208 20.74 -3.70 7.06
C ILE A 208 19.95 -4.58 6.08
N ALA A 209 18.87 -4.05 5.50
CA ALA A 209 18.05 -4.79 4.56
C ALA A 209 18.83 -5.17 3.29
N GLN A 210 19.66 -4.26 2.77
CA GLN A 210 20.49 -4.50 1.60
C GLN A 210 21.62 -5.48 1.88
N ASP A 211 22.34 -5.30 2.99
CA ASP A 211 23.45 -6.15 3.37
C ASP A 211 22.96 -7.59 3.64
N TYR A 212 21.83 -7.75 4.34
CA TYR A 212 21.23 -9.07 4.55
C TYR A 212 20.79 -9.72 3.23
N SER A 213 20.16 -8.95 2.34
CA SER A 213 19.74 -9.45 1.03
C SER A 213 20.92 -9.81 0.12
N ALA A 214 22.10 -9.20 0.31
CA ALA A 214 23.32 -9.54 -0.42
C ALA A 214 23.93 -10.86 0.06
N THR A 215 23.79 -11.18 1.35
CA THR A 215 24.25 -12.47 1.91
C THR A 215 23.33 -13.64 1.58
N ASN A 216 22.06 -13.38 1.29
CA ASN A 216 21.09 -14.40 0.94
C ASN A 216 21.21 -14.74 -0.55
N THR A 217 21.41 -16.02 -0.89
CA THR A 217 21.55 -16.48 -2.29
C THR A 217 20.25 -16.35 -3.11
N ASN A 218 19.15 -15.94 -2.49
CA ASN A 218 17.87 -15.75 -3.17
C ASN A 218 17.91 -14.56 -4.15
N GLU A 219 17.27 -14.74 -5.30
CA GLU A 219 17.13 -13.67 -6.30
C GLU A 219 16.27 -12.51 -5.79
N SER A 220 15.35 -12.75 -4.85
CA SER A 220 14.42 -11.77 -4.29
C SER A 220 14.62 -11.50 -2.79
N ILE A 221 14.17 -10.31 -2.35
CA ILE A 221 14.12 -9.93 -0.93
C ILE A 221 13.06 -10.79 -0.23
N ASP A 222 13.39 -11.36 0.92
CA ASP A 222 12.44 -12.18 1.69
C ASP A 222 11.26 -11.34 2.22
N LYS A 223 10.13 -12.01 2.49
CA LYS A 223 8.88 -11.36 2.91
C LYS A 223 8.98 -10.59 4.24
N ILE A 224 9.90 -10.95 5.14
CA ILE A 224 10.05 -10.28 6.44
C ILE A 224 10.81 -8.98 6.23
N THR A 225 11.91 -9.01 5.49
CA THR A 225 12.68 -7.82 5.09
C THR A 225 11.82 -6.88 4.24
N GLU A 226 11.03 -7.42 3.32
CA GLU A 226 10.08 -6.65 2.51
C GLU A 226 9.11 -5.85 3.40
N LYS A 227 8.52 -6.48 4.43
CA LYS A 227 7.63 -5.80 5.37
C LYS A 227 8.33 -4.67 6.12
N LEU A 228 9.57 -4.87 6.57
CA LEU A 228 10.34 -3.82 7.23
C LEU A 228 10.58 -2.62 6.31
N LEU A 229 10.95 -2.87 5.04
CA LEU A 229 11.16 -1.82 4.03
C LEU A 229 9.87 -1.04 3.75
N LEU A 230 8.73 -1.73 3.61
CA LEU A 230 7.44 -1.09 3.40
C LEU A 230 7.02 -0.23 4.61
N THR A 231 7.11 -0.78 5.83
CA THR A 231 6.78 -0.07 7.07
C THR A 231 7.68 1.15 7.26
N SER A 232 8.99 1.01 7.09
CA SER A 232 9.93 2.13 7.23
C SER A 232 9.65 3.21 6.17
N THR A 233 9.40 2.85 4.91
CA THR A 233 9.06 3.80 3.85
C THR A 233 7.77 4.58 4.12
N GLN A 234 6.75 3.94 4.70
CA GLN A 234 5.53 4.62 5.14
C GLN A 234 5.80 5.69 6.20
N LEU A 235 6.78 5.44 7.09
CA LEU A 235 7.24 6.36 8.13
C LEU A 235 8.32 7.35 7.65
N THR A 236 8.69 7.34 6.37
CA THR A 236 9.72 8.23 5.81
C THR A 236 9.14 9.56 5.35
N HIS A 237 9.88 10.65 5.58
CA HIS A 237 9.62 11.94 4.95
C HIS A 237 10.21 11.99 3.53
N PRO A 238 9.54 12.55 2.51
CA PRO A 238 10.03 12.52 1.13
C PRO A 238 11.47 13.04 0.94
N VAL A 239 11.86 14.11 1.64
CA VAL A 239 13.23 14.66 1.56
C VAL A 239 14.30 13.65 2.02
N ASP A 240 13.99 12.83 3.02
CA ASP A 240 14.92 11.80 3.50
C ASP A 240 14.94 10.61 2.55
N LEU A 241 13.78 10.26 1.97
CA LEU A 241 13.70 9.24 0.91
C LEU A 241 14.52 9.64 -0.32
N GLU A 242 14.48 10.90 -0.73
CA GLU A 242 15.28 11.43 -1.85
C GLU A 242 16.78 11.21 -1.62
N ARG A 243 17.26 11.53 -0.42
CA ARG A 243 18.65 11.28 -0.02
C ARG A 243 19.00 9.80 -0.03
N LEU A 244 18.07 8.94 0.40
CA LEU A 244 18.26 7.48 0.39
C LEU A 244 18.22 6.89 -1.01
N CYS A 245 17.46 7.45 -1.95
CA CYS A 245 17.28 6.90 -3.29
C CYS A 245 18.60 6.71 -4.06
N SER A 246 19.61 7.53 -3.77
CA SER A 246 20.96 7.39 -4.35
C SER A 246 21.76 6.21 -3.81
N LYS A 247 21.38 5.65 -2.65
CA LYS A 247 22.09 4.60 -1.92
C LYS A 247 21.42 3.23 -1.96
N ILE A 248 20.15 3.17 -2.40
CA ILE A 248 19.39 1.91 -2.45
C ILE A 248 19.59 1.23 -3.80
N ASN A 249 19.80 -0.08 -3.82
CA ASN A 249 19.85 -0.88 -5.06
C ASN A 249 18.45 -1.08 -5.70
N TYR A 250 18.39 -1.66 -6.90
CA TYR A 250 17.14 -1.88 -7.63
C TYR A 250 16.19 -2.86 -6.93
N LYS A 251 16.70 -3.92 -6.28
CA LYS A 251 15.87 -4.87 -5.50
C LYS A 251 15.12 -4.16 -4.37
N THR A 252 15.80 -3.26 -3.66
CA THR A 252 15.20 -2.46 -2.59
C THR A 252 14.23 -1.43 -3.15
N LEU A 253 14.62 -0.73 -4.23
CA LEU A 253 13.76 0.24 -4.92
C LEU A 253 12.47 -0.40 -5.42
N LEU A 254 12.52 -1.63 -5.92
CA LEU A 254 11.36 -2.42 -6.34
C LEU A 254 10.34 -2.55 -5.20
N VAL A 255 10.78 -2.99 -4.03
CA VAL A 255 9.91 -3.11 -2.85
C VAL A 255 9.35 -1.75 -2.44
N VAL A 256 10.20 -0.74 -2.26
CA VAL A 256 9.75 0.55 -1.71
C VAL A 256 8.92 1.36 -2.70
N SER A 257 9.05 1.13 -4.00
CA SER A 257 8.24 1.76 -5.05
C SER A 257 6.74 1.48 -4.91
N ARG A 258 6.35 0.38 -4.23
CA ARG A 258 4.95 0.08 -3.87
C ARG A 258 4.33 1.16 -2.99
N ILE A 259 5.13 1.89 -2.21
CA ILE A 259 4.73 3.09 -1.46
C ILE A 259 4.96 4.33 -2.33
N TRP A 260 4.44 4.28 -3.56
CA TRP A 260 4.74 5.22 -4.64
C TRP A 260 4.52 6.69 -4.26
N TYR A 261 3.49 6.97 -3.45
CA TYR A 261 3.10 8.34 -3.11
C TYR A 261 4.21 9.11 -2.40
N LYS A 262 5.13 8.44 -1.69
CA LYS A 262 6.27 9.10 -1.03
C LYS A 262 7.31 9.67 -2.00
N PHE A 263 7.29 9.25 -3.27
CA PHE A 263 8.25 9.67 -4.29
C PHE A 263 7.85 10.94 -5.03
N GLY A 264 6.65 11.49 -4.81
CA GLY A 264 6.12 12.64 -5.54
C GLY A 264 7.14 13.78 -5.78
N PRO A 265 7.77 14.31 -4.72
CA PRO A 265 8.73 15.42 -4.86
C PRO A 265 9.98 15.11 -5.70
N MET A 266 10.44 13.86 -5.74
CA MET A 266 11.69 13.45 -6.39
C MET A 266 11.49 12.64 -7.67
N ILE A 267 10.24 12.35 -8.05
CA ILE A 267 9.96 11.36 -9.10
C ILE A 267 10.57 11.74 -10.43
N ASN A 268 10.58 13.02 -10.81
CA ASN A 268 11.15 13.44 -12.10
C ASN A 268 12.65 13.10 -12.19
N GLU A 269 13.41 13.34 -11.12
CA GLU A 269 14.85 13.03 -11.07
C GLU A 269 15.10 11.53 -11.04
N LEU A 270 14.37 10.80 -10.19
CA LEU A 270 14.48 9.34 -10.11
C LEU A 270 14.13 8.68 -11.47
N PHE A 271 13.05 9.13 -12.09
CA PHE A 271 12.55 8.56 -13.33
C PHE A 271 13.50 8.84 -14.50
N THR A 272 13.94 10.09 -14.67
CA THR A 272 14.81 10.48 -15.79
C THR A 272 16.28 10.07 -15.57
N GLY A 273 16.80 10.26 -14.37
CA GLY A 273 18.21 10.03 -14.05
C GLY A 273 18.55 8.56 -13.79
N ARG A 274 17.60 7.75 -13.32
CA ARG A 274 17.85 6.36 -12.92
C ARG A 274 17.05 5.33 -13.72
N LEU A 275 15.72 5.44 -13.77
CA LEU A 275 14.89 4.40 -14.40
C LEU A 275 15.00 4.41 -15.93
N LEU A 276 14.84 5.57 -16.57
CA LEU A 276 14.97 5.70 -18.03
C LEU A 276 16.40 5.47 -18.50
N ALA A 277 17.39 5.94 -17.74
CA ALA A 277 18.80 5.70 -18.03
C ALA A 277 19.12 4.19 -18.05
N ALA A 278 18.57 3.44 -17.09
CA ALA A 278 18.74 2.00 -17.00
C ALA A 278 18.07 1.25 -18.17
N LEU A 279 16.85 1.64 -18.57
CA LEU A 279 16.20 1.05 -19.75
C LEU A 279 16.95 1.34 -21.07
N LEU A 280 17.54 2.53 -21.20
CA LEU A 280 18.23 2.96 -22.42
C LEU A 280 19.66 2.41 -22.55
N SER A 281 20.32 2.11 -21.43
CA SER A 281 21.70 1.61 -21.41
C SER A 281 21.87 0.49 -20.37
N PRO A 282 21.47 -0.75 -20.71
CA PRO A 282 21.61 -1.91 -19.83
C PRO A 282 23.07 -2.15 -19.39
N ALA A 283 24.04 -1.74 -20.22
CA ALA A 283 25.47 -1.88 -19.94
C ALA A 283 26.00 -0.98 -18.80
N CYS A 284 25.23 0.02 -18.37
CA CYS A 284 25.58 0.89 -17.23
C CYS A 284 24.89 0.48 -15.93
N ALA A 285 24.21 -0.68 -15.91
CA ALA A 285 23.39 -1.06 -14.79
C ALA A 285 24.19 -1.67 -13.61
N GLU A 286 23.77 -1.33 -12.40
CA GLU A 286 24.32 -1.85 -11.13
C GLU A 286 24.03 -3.35 -10.95
N GLU A 287 24.75 -4.01 -10.02
CA GLU A 287 24.45 -5.39 -9.62
C GLU A 287 22.97 -5.54 -9.16
N GLY A 288 22.28 -6.57 -9.63
CA GLY A 288 20.85 -6.80 -9.37
C GLY A 288 19.89 -6.17 -10.39
N TYR A 289 20.39 -5.73 -11.54
CA TYR A 289 19.59 -5.25 -12.67
C TYR A 289 18.81 -6.39 -13.35
N ASN A 290 17.48 -6.26 -13.38
CA ASN A 290 16.59 -7.02 -14.25
C ASN A 290 15.61 -6.02 -14.90
N VAL A 291 15.44 -6.09 -16.22
CA VAL A 291 14.54 -5.22 -16.99
C VAL A 291 13.10 -5.33 -16.47
N GLU A 292 12.64 -6.54 -16.17
CA GLU A 292 11.33 -6.83 -15.57
C GLU A 292 11.14 -6.08 -14.24
N GLY A 293 12.12 -6.13 -13.33
CA GLY A 293 12.06 -5.37 -12.08
C GLY A 293 11.99 -3.85 -12.29
N ILE A 294 12.62 -3.31 -13.33
CA ILE A 294 12.49 -1.89 -13.67
C ILE A 294 11.12 -1.57 -14.25
N LEU A 295 10.58 -2.45 -15.09
CA LEU A 295 9.21 -2.32 -15.61
C LEU A 295 8.19 -2.37 -14.47
N GLU A 296 8.35 -3.25 -13.49
CA GLU A 296 7.52 -3.31 -12.29
C GLU A 296 7.63 -2.01 -11.46
N ILE A 297 8.85 -1.46 -11.26
CA ILE A 297 9.02 -0.15 -10.61
C ILE A 297 8.28 0.96 -11.37
N ILE A 298 8.42 1.00 -12.69
CA ILE A 298 7.73 1.99 -13.54
C ILE A 298 6.23 1.80 -13.46
N HIS A 299 5.75 0.56 -13.43
CA HIS A 299 4.35 0.24 -13.25
C HIS A 299 3.83 0.70 -11.88
N ASN A 300 4.58 0.50 -10.79
CA ASN A 300 4.21 1.05 -9.47
C ASN A 300 4.11 2.58 -9.48
N PHE A 301 4.87 3.24 -10.35
CA PHE A 301 4.85 4.69 -10.58
C PHE A 301 3.83 5.17 -11.63
N TYR A 302 2.93 4.31 -12.11
CA TYR A 302 1.89 4.69 -13.07
C TYR A 302 1.07 5.93 -12.69
N PRO A 303 0.72 6.20 -11.42
CA PRO A 303 -0.08 7.37 -11.07
C PRO A 303 0.59 8.69 -11.50
N PHE A 304 1.92 8.74 -11.59
CA PHE A 304 2.66 9.95 -11.94
C PHE A 304 2.60 10.32 -13.42
N PHE A 305 2.27 9.36 -14.30
CA PHE A 305 2.09 9.61 -15.74
C PHE A 305 0.66 9.39 -16.24
N SER A 306 -0.21 8.70 -15.49
CA SER A 306 -1.61 8.47 -15.87
C SER A 306 -2.56 9.53 -15.29
N ILE A 307 -2.37 9.94 -14.04
CA ILE A 307 -3.29 10.85 -13.35
C ILE A 307 -2.92 12.30 -13.66
N ARG A 308 -3.94 13.07 -14.01
CA ARG A 308 -3.82 14.51 -14.27
C ARG A 308 -3.96 15.28 -12.96
N ARG A 309 -2.97 16.13 -12.68
CA ARG A 309 -2.93 17.01 -11.53
C ARG A 309 -4.15 17.93 -11.47
N LEU A 310 -4.62 18.20 -10.26
CA LEU A 310 -5.79 19.05 -10.02
C LEU A 310 -5.55 20.50 -10.44
N LYS A 311 -4.30 20.97 -10.35
CA LYS A 311 -3.92 22.37 -10.62
C LYS A 311 -3.95 22.73 -12.10
N ASP A 312 -3.43 21.86 -12.97
CA ASP A 312 -3.18 22.19 -14.38
C ASP A 312 -3.62 21.11 -15.38
N ASN A 313 -4.26 20.05 -14.90
CA ASN A 313 -4.79 18.95 -15.72
C ASN A 313 -3.73 18.27 -16.59
N LYS A 314 -2.48 18.26 -16.12
CA LYS A 314 -1.33 17.57 -16.74
C LYS A 314 -0.79 16.49 -15.80
N PRO A 315 -0.18 15.41 -16.31
CA PRO A 315 0.58 14.48 -15.49
C PRO A 315 1.74 15.16 -14.74
N LEU A 316 2.22 14.53 -13.68
CA LEU A 316 3.35 15.05 -12.91
C LEU A 316 4.68 14.89 -13.66
N LEU A 317 4.85 13.76 -14.37
CA LEU A 317 5.98 13.55 -15.26
C LEU A 317 5.85 14.41 -16.53
N SER A 318 6.97 15.00 -16.94
CA SER A 318 7.02 15.83 -18.16
C SER A 318 6.70 15.05 -19.44
N ASP A 319 6.07 15.70 -20.42
CA ASP A 319 5.82 15.11 -21.75
C ASP A 319 7.09 14.54 -22.39
N SER A 320 8.25 15.16 -22.15
CA SER A 320 9.55 14.64 -22.61
C SER A 320 9.94 13.32 -21.95
N ALA A 321 9.74 13.19 -20.63
CA ALA A 321 10.04 11.94 -19.92
C ALA A 321 9.10 10.81 -20.35
N VAL A 322 7.81 11.12 -20.51
CA VAL A 322 6.80 10.20 -21.03
C VAL A 322 7.12 9.77 -22.46
N GLY A 323 7.53 10.71 -23.33
CA GLY A 323 7.95 10.40 -24.69
C GLY A 323 9.20 9.51 -24.77
N LEU A 324 10.17 9.73 -23.87
CA LEU A 324 11.35 8.87 -23.75
C LEU A 324 11.00 7.47 -23.27
N LEU A 325 10.15 7.35 -22.23
CA LEU A 325 9.64 6.07 -21.76
C LEU A 325 9.01 5.28 -22.91
N ARG A 326 8.11 5.93 -23.66
CA ARG A 326 7.43 5.32 -24.79
C ARG A 326 8.41 4.75 -25.80
N ARG A 327 9.43 5.52 -26.17
CA ARG A 327 10.45 5.10 -27.12
C ARG A 327 11.23 3.90 -26.60
N SER A 328 11.67 3.95 -25.34
CA SER A 328 12.38 2.83 -24.71
C SER A 328 11.54 1.55 -24.68
N LEU A 329 10.28 1.64 -24.27
CA LEU A 329 9.35 0.51 -24.24
C LEU A 329 9.10 -0.05 -25.64
N PHE A 330 8.97 0.82 -26.64
CA PHE A 330 8.80 0.41 -28.03
C PHE A 330 10.04 -0.31 -28.57
N ASP A 331 11.23 0.20 -28.26
CA ASP A 331 12.50 -0.41 -28.67
C ASP A 331 12.65 -1.80 -28.01
N ILE A 332 12.38 -1.93 -26.71
CA ILE A 332 12.40 -3.22 -25.98
C ILE A 332 11.38 -4.20 -26.57
N LEU A 333 10.15 -3.76 -26.79
CA LEU A 333 9.07 -4.59 -27.36
C LEU A 333 9.43 -5.05 -28.78
N GLY A 334 10.11 -4.21 -29.56
CA GLY A 334 10.65 -4.55 -30.87
C GLY A 334 11.71 -5.66 -30.80
N THR A 335 12.63 -5.57 -29.84
CA THR A 335 13.67 -6.60 -29.59
C THR A 335 13.05 -7.93 -29.15
N LEU A 336 12.10 -7.91 -28.21
CA LEU A 336 11.41 -9.11 -27.73
C LEU A 336 10.60 -9.79 -28.86
N ASN A 337 9.89 -9.02 -29.69
CA ASN A 337 9.19 -9.57 -30.86
C ASN A 337 10.15 -10.20 -31.88
N GLN A 338 11.37 -9.67 -32.04
CA GLN A 338 12.39 -10.27 -32.90
C GLN A 338 12.90 -11.59 -32.31
N SER A 339 13.19 -11.65 -31.00
CA SER A 339 13.59 -12.87 -30.26
C SER A 339 12.55 -13.99 -30.42
N LEU A 340 11.27 -13.67 -30.24
CA LEU A 340 10.16 -14.60 -30.45
C LEU A 340 10.04 -15.05 -31.92
N THR A 341 10.44 -14.21 -32.88
CA THR A 341 10.40 -14.57 -34.30
C THR A 341 11.54 -15.50 -34.70
N THR A 342 12.74 -15.32 -34.12
CA THR A 342 13.89 -16.23 -34.35
C THR A 342 13.64 -17.62 -33.78
N THR A 343 13.12 -17.71 -32.54
CA THR A 343 12.79 -18.99 -31.90
C THR A 343 11.63 -19.73 -32.59
N HIS A 344 10.66 -19.02 -33.16
CA HIS A 344 9.57 -19.64 -33.92
C HIS A 344 10.02 -20.15 -35.30
N ASN A 345 10.97 -19.47 -35.95
CA ASN A 345 11.51 -19.92 -37.25
C ASN A 345 12.46 -21.11 -37.12
N GLU A 346 13.26 -21.20 -36.04
CA GLU A 346 14.15 -22.34 -35.79
C GLU A 346 13.38 -23.66 -35.59
N LYS A 347 12.22 -23.63 -34.91
CA LYS A 347 11.34 -24.80 -34.78
C LYS A 347 10.72 -25.27 -36.11
N VAL A 348 10.69 -24.41 -37.13
CA VAL A 348 10.14 -24.74 -38.46
C VAL A 348 11.22 -25.28 -39.40
N ASP A 349 12.47 -24.84 -39.26
CA ASP A 349 13.60 -25.30 -40.08
C ASP A 349 14.21 -26.64 -39.62
N ASP A 350 14.03 -27.04 -38.36
CA ASP A 350 14.57 -28.31 -37.84
C ASP A 350 13.81 -29.57 -38.34
N TYR A 351 12.62 -29.39 -38.91
CA TYR A 351 11.89 -30.47 -39.60
C TYR A 351 12.31 -30.69 -41.05
N HIS A 352 13.29 -29.93 -41.58
CA HIS A 352 13.69 -29.98 -42.99
C HIS A 352 15.15 -30.35 -43.26
N ARG A 353 15.89 -30.90 -42.28
CA ARG A 353 17.15 -31.60 -42.52
C ARG A 353 17.02 -33.11 -42.27
N VAL A 354 16.32 -33.78 -43.17
CA VAL A 354 16.61 -35.19 -43.48
C VAL A 354 17.20 -35.17 -44.88
N ASP A 355 18.53 -35.23 -44.95
CA ASP A 355 19.22 -35.60 -46.18
C ASP A 355 18.85 -37.05 -46.50
N ASP A 356 18.26 -37.24 -47.68
CA ASP A 356 18.08 -38.51 -48.36
C ASP A 356 19.45 -39.16 -48.64
N ASP A 357 19.84 -40.21 -47.91
CA ASP A 357 20.44 -41.45 -48.45
C ASP A 357 20.83 -42.38 -47.29
N ASP A 358 20.06 -43.44 -47.08
CA ASP A 358 20.56 -44.82 -46.99
C ASP A 358 19.41 -45.74 -46.56
N GLY A 359 18.90 -46.49 -47.54
CA GLY A 359 17.79 -47.41 -47.35
C GLY A 359 18.16 -48.59 -46.46
N PHE A 360 17.36 -48.82 -45.41
CA PHE A 360 17.15 -50.15 -44.86
C PHE A 360 15.66 -50.37 -44.60
N VAL A 361 15.13 -51.37 -45.29
CA VAL A 361 13.77 -51.89 -45.18
C VAL A 361 13.58 -52.43 -43.76
N SER A 362 12.62 -51.86 -43.03
CA SER A 362 12.19 -52.36 -41.71
C SER A 362 11.43 -53.67 -41.88
N ASP A 363 12.15 -54.79 -41.76
CA ASP A 363 11.55 -56.08 -41.46
C ASP A 363 11.06 -56.03 -40.00
N ASN A 364 9.74 -55.93 -39.81
CA ASN A 364 9.10 -56.11 -38.51
C ASN A 364 9.31 -57.56 -38.06
N ASP A 365 10.30 -57.79 -37.21
CA ASP A 365 10.56 -59.09 -36.58
C ASP A 365 9.48 -59.39 -35.52
N PRO A 366 8.60 -60.38 -35.76
CA PRO A 366 7.54 -60.72 -34.82
C PRO A 366 8.06 -61.33 -33.51
N GLU A 367 9.33 -61.76 -33.44
CA GLU A 367 9.93 -62.28 -32.20
C GLU A 367 10.28 -61.16 -31.21
N GLN A 368 10.64 -59.96 -31.68
CA GLN A 368 10.90 -58.80 -30.82
C GLN A 368 9.63 -58.26 -30.15
N GLN A 369 8.50 -58.27 -30.88
CA GLN A 369 7.23 -57.84 -30.31
C GLN A 369 6.69 -58.85 -29.28
N ALA A 370 6.94 -60.15 -29.49
CA ALA A 370 6.56 -61.19 -28.53
C ALA A 370 7.37 -61.11 -27.22
N TYR A 371 8.65 -60.73 -27.29
CA TYR A 371 9.50 -60.54 -26.12
C TYR A 371 9.07 -59.34 -25.24
N LEU A 372 8.65 -58.24 -25.89
CA LEU A 372 8.15 -57.04 -25.19
C LEU A 372 6.80 -57.28 -24.51
N ASP A 373 5.93 -58.10 -25.10
CA ASP A 373 4.64 -58.45 -24.49
C ASP A 373 4.80 -59.44 -23.32
N GLU A 374 5.86 -60.27 -23.31
CA GLU A 374 6.17 -61.19 -22.20
C GLU A 374 6.69 -60.43 -20.96
N LEU A 375 7.47 -59.36 -21.16
CA LEU A 375 8.05 -58.50 -20.11
C LEU A 375 7.04 -57.59 -19.38
N ILE A 376 5.84 -57.38 -19.94
CA ILE A 376 4.78 -56.57 -19.31
C ILE A 376 3.88 -57.44 -18.43
N SER A 377 3.95 -58.77 -18.55
CA SER A 377 3.03 -59.69 -17.86
C SER A 377 3.55 -60.28 -16.54
N ASP A 378 4.84 -60.17 -16.24
CA ASP A 378 5.45 -60.71 -15.02
C ASP A 378 6.43 -59.68 -14.39
N ASN A 379 5.95 -58.86 -13.44
CA ASN A 379 6.55 -58.76 -12.11
C ASN A 379 5.88 -57.69 -11.22
N ASP A 380 5.25 -58.24 -10.20
CA ASP A 380 4.91 -57.65 -8.91
C ASP A 380 6.21 -57.43 -8.10
N ASP A 381 6.27 -56.32 -7.35
CA ASP A 381 7.23 -55.96 -6.30
C ASP A 381 8.75 -55.84 -6.61
N GLY A 382 9.30 -54.68 -6.21
CA GLY A 382 10.58 -54.64 -5.51
C GLY A 382 11.65 -53.71 -6.10
N ASP A 383 11.83 -52.55 -5.46
CA ASP A 383 13.04 -51.74 -5.49
C ASP A 383 14.31 -52.60 -5.40
N LEU A 384 15.34 -52.32 -6.22
CA LEU A 384 16.76 -52.29 -5.80
C LEU A 384 17.72 -51.99 -6.98
N TYR A 385 18.73 -51.17 -6.67
CA TYR A 385 20.01 -50.90 -7.33
C TYR A 385 20.20 -49.55 -8.06
N GLU A 386 20.72 -48.63 -7.24
CA GLU A 386 21.83 -47.67 -7.42
C GLU A 386 22.65 -47.68 -8.73
N ASP A 387 22.94 -46.44 -9.17
CA ASP A 387 24.18 -45.85 -9.70
C ASP A 387 24.97 -46.59 -10.80
N ASP A 388 25.12 -45.94 -11.97
CA ASP A 388 26.32 -45.14 -12.27
C ASP A 388 26.37 -44.69 -13.75
N ALA A 389 26.87 -43.47 -13.93
CA ALA A 389 27.52 -42.88 -15.11
C ALA A 389 26.67 -42.26 -16.25
N ASP A 390 26.40 -40.97 -16.07
CA ASP A 390 26.74 -39.86 -16.98
C ASP A 390 26.80 -40.16 -18.49
N ASP A 391 25.72 -39.80 -19.19
CA ASP A 391 25.77 -39.37 -20.59
C ASP A 391 24.64 -38.36 -20.88
N ASP A 392 24.51 -37.32 -20.03
CA ASP A 392 23.53 -36.24 -20.19
C ASP A 392 24.22 -34.94 -20.65
N GLU A 393 24.41 -34.79 -21.96
CA GLU A 393 24.79 -33.50 -22.57
C GLU A 393 23.78 -32.99 -23.62
N ALA A 394 22.60 -33.61 -23.74
CA ALA A 394 21.61 -33.28 -24.79
C ALA A 394 20.28 -32.63 -24.31
N ASP A 395 19.97 -32.65 -23.00
CA ASP A 395 18.65 -32.22 -22.51
C ASP A 395 18.60 -30.81 -21.85
N ASN A 396 19.72 -30.11 -21.74
CA ASN A 396 19.74 -28.77 -21.10
C ASN A 396 19.27 -27.63 -22.02
N GLU A 397 19.51 -27.68 -23.33
CA GLU A 397 19.17 -26.55 -24.24
C GLU A 397 17.66 -26.34 -24.43
N ASN A 398 16.84 -27.40 -24.29
CA ASN A 398 15.40 -27.33 -24.51
C ASN A 398 14.63 -26.79 -23.30
N LEU A 399 15.16 -26.99 -22.09
CA LEU A 399 14.60 -26.43 -20.85
C LEU A 399 14.89 -24.92 -20.78
N GLU A 400 16.13 -24.49 -21.01
CA GLU A 400 16.51 -23.06 -21.00
C GLU A 400 15.73 -22.23 -22.04
N LYS A 401 15.53 -22.74 -23.26
CA LYS A 401 14.75 -22.06 -24.31
C LYS A 401 13.26 -21.92 -23.96
N SER A 402 12.69 -22.85 -23.19
CA SER A 402 11.30 -22.77 -22.75
C SER A 402 11.10 -21.70 -21.66
N ASP A 403 12.07 -21.55 -20.75
CA ASP A 403 12.06 -20.52 -19.70
C ASP A 403 12.34 -19.12 -20.26
N GLU A 404 13.15 -19.00 -21.30
CA GLU A 404 13.39 -17.72 -21.99
C GLU A 404 12.12 -17.21 -22.70
N THR A 405 11.37 -18.09 -23.37
CA THR A 405 10.10 -17.71 -24.03
C THR A 405 8.99 -17.33 -23.05
N THR A 406 8.92 -17.95 -21.86
CA THR A 406 7.94 -17.57 -20.83
C THR A 406 8.29 -16.22 -20.19
N ARG A 407 9.59 -15.95 -19.97
CA ARG A 407 10.08 -14.65 -19.50
C ARG A 407 9.81 -13.51 -20.48
N ASP A 408 10.05 -13.74 -21.78
CA ASP A 408 9.74 -12.78 -22.85
C ASP A 408 8.25 -12.43 -22.88
N LEU A 409 7.36 -13.41 -22.68
CA LEU A 409 5.91 -13.19 -22.62
C LEU A 409 5.47 -12.36 -21.40
N THR A 410 6.06 -12.60 -20.23
CA THR A 410 5.78 -11.83 -19.01
C THR A 410 6.17 -10.37 -19.19
N GLN A 411 7.37 -10.11 -19.72
CA GLN A 411 7.84 -8.75 -20.02
C GLN A 411 6.97 -8.03 -21.05
N ILE A 412 6.49 -8.74 -22.10
CA ILE A 412 5.55 -8.19 -23.08
C ILE A 412 4.26 -7.74 -22.40
N ASN A 413 3.69 -8.55 -21.50
CA ASN A 413 2.44 -8.20 -20.80
C ASN A 413 2.61 -6.99 -19.86
N GLU A 414 3.76 -6.88 -19.19
CA GLU A 414 4.08 -5.70 -18.37
C GLU A 414 4.21 -4.43 -19.22
N ILE A 415 4.95 -4.50 -20.33
CA ILE A 415 5.10 -3.40 -21.27
C ILE A 415 3.73 -2.94 -21.80
N LEU A 416 2.88 -3.89 -22.21
CA LEU A 416 1.52 -3.59 -22.70
C LEU A 416 0.63 -2.97 -21.61
N SER A 417 0.80 -3.40 -20.36
CA SER A 417 0.09 -2.81 -19.22
C SER A 417 0.52 -1.36 -19.00
N ILE A 418 1.83 -1.05 -19.08
CA ILE A 418 2.32 0.33 -19.02
C ILE A 418 1.80 1.16 -20.20
N PHE A 419 1.75 0.60 -21.41
CA PHE A 419 1.19 1.28 -22.59
C PHE A 419 -0.30 1.59 -22.47
N ALA A 420 -1.10 0.73 -21.82
CA ALA A 420 -2.52 0.98 -21.59
C ALA A 420 -2.76 2.21 -20.71
N GLU A 421 -1.85 2.48 -19.77
CA GLU A 421 -1.91 3.60 -18.83
C GLU A 421 -1.35 4.92 -19.39
N LEU A 422 -0.61 4.87 -20.51
CA LEU A 422 -0.09 6.05 -21.20
C LEU A 422 -1.20 6.73 -22.02
N HIS A 423 -1.89 7.72 -21.44
CA HIS A 423 -2.90 8.55 -22.12
C HIS A 423 -2.30 9.50 -23.18
N TYR A 424 -1.89 8.99 -24.34
CA TYR A 424 -1.29 9.78 -25.42
C TYR A 424 -1.69 9.31 -26.83
N PRO A 425 -1.81 10.21 -27.83
CA PRO A 425 -2.07 9.84 -29.22
C PRO A 425 -1.02 8.85 -29.75
N GLN A 426 -1.52 7.80 -30.41
CA GLN A 426 -0.70 6.69 -30.87
C GLN A 426 0.26 7.09 -32.00
N GLU A 427 1.48 6.56 -31.99
CA GLU A 427 2.35 6.60 -33.17
C GLU A 427 1.79 5.68 -34.26
N GLU A 428 1.84 6.08 -35.54
CA GLU A 428 1.30 5.34 -36.69
C GLU A 428 1.80 3.87 -36.79
N ARG A 429 2.94 3.55 -36.19
CA ARG A 429 3.56 2.21 -36.22
C ARG A 429 3.09 1.28 -35.10
N PHE A 430 2.50 1.82 -34.03
CA PHE A 430 2.13 1.08 -32.84
C PHE A 430 0.98 0.07 -33.06
N PRO A 431 -0.11 0.40 -33.80
CA PRO A 431 -1.16 -0.56 -34.13
C PRO A 431 -0.66 -1.76 -34.93
N LYS A 432 0.34 -1.56 -35.80
CA LYS A 432 0.91 -2.61 -36.63
C LYS A 432 1.73 -3.61 -35.81
N LEU A 433 2.56 -3.10 -34.88
CA LEU A 433 3.33 -3.93 -33.96
C LEU A 433 2.40 -4.74 -33.03
N LEU A 434 1.31 -4.12 -32.56
CA LEU A 434 0.30 -4.79 -31.74
C LEU A 434 -0.39 -5.94 -32.50
N ALA A 435 -0.74 -5.72 -33.77
CA ALA A 435 -1.35 -6.76 -34.61
C ALA A 435 -0.38 -7.93 -34.89
N GLU A 436 0.92 -7.64 -35.09
CA GLU A 436 1.95 -8.66 -35.24
C GLU A 436 2.12 -9.50 -33.96
N LEU A 437 2.13 -8.85 -32.79
CA LEU A 437 2.21 -9.54 -31.49
C LEU A 437 0.96 -10.40 -31.19
N GLN A 438 -0.24 -9.89 -31.48
CA GLN A 438 -1.51 -10.64 -31.36
C GLN A 438 -1.54 -11.89 -32.23
N SER A 439 -0.92 -11.84 -33.41
CA SER A 439 -0.88 -12.99 -34.31
C SER A 439 0.09 -14.10 -33.85
N LYS A 440 1.01 -13.78 -32.92
CA LYS A 440 2.10 -14.66 -32.50
C LYS A 440 1.97 -15.16 -31.06
N THR A 441 1.18 -14.50 -30.21
CA THR A 441 1.11 -14.76 -28.77
C THR A 441 -0.31 -14.60 -28.23
N THR A 442 -0.66 -15.34 -27.16
CA THR A 442 -1.94 -15.18 -26.43
C THR A 442 -1.90 -13.95 -25.53
N ILE A 443 -1.88 -12.77 -26.14
CA ILE A 443 -2.00 -11.49 -25.42
C ILE A 443 -3.45 -11.24 -25.05
N ASP A 444 -3.68 -10.67 -23.86
CA ASP A 444 -5.01 -10.25 -23.44
C ASP A 444 -5.58 -9.16 -24.38
N SER A 445 -6.55 -9.58 -25.20
CA SER A 445 -7.30 -8.72 -26.11
C SER A 445 -7.99 -7.52 -25.43
N SER A 446 -8.22 -7.59 -24.11
CA SER A 446 -8.85 -6.52 -23.33
C SER A 446 -7.96 -5.28 -23.18
N LEU A 447 -6.64 -5.46 -23.00
CA LEU A 447 -5.65 -4.38 -22.91
C LEU A 447 -5.53 -3.62 -24.23
N ILE A 448 -5.59 -4.36 -25.33
CA ILE A 448 -5.50 -3.82 -26.68
C ILE A 448 -6.72 -2.96 -27.04
N GLY A 449 -7.92 -3.40 -26.63
CA GLY A 449 -9.14 -2.61 -26.77
C GLY A 449 -9.10 -1.29 -25.99
N LYS A 450 -8.50 -1.27 -24.78
CA LYS A 450 -8.31 -0.04 -23.99
C LYS A 450 -7.33 0.93 -24.66
N ILE A 451 -6.23 0.42 -25.22
CA ILE A 451 -5.22 1.20 -25.92
C ILE A 451 -5.80 1.90 -27.16
N LEU A 452 -6.61 1.19 -27.95
CA LEU A 452 -7.15 1.68 -29.23
C LEU A 452 -8.43 2.55 -29.11
N SER A 453 -9.04 2.62 -27.94
CA SER A 453 -10.32 3.35 -27.73
C SER A 453 -10.16 4.79 -27.21
N GLN A 454 -8.94 5.28 -27.03
CA GLN A 454 -8.68 6.62 -26.45
C GLN A 454 -8.83 7.79 -27.43
N ASP A 455 -9.05 7.54 -28.72
CA ASP A 455 -9.25 8.57 -29.75
C ASP A 455 -10.74 8.85 -30.01
N ALA A 456 -11.31 9.82 -29.29
CA ALA A 456 -12.31 10.78 -29.79
C ALA A 456 -13.06 11.44 -28.64
N ARG A 457 -12.80 12.73 -28.36
CA ARG A 457 -13.76 13.61 -27.66
C ARG A 457 -13.71 15.02 -28.23
N GLU A 458 -14.53 15.25 -29.26
CA GLU A 458 -15.00 16.59 -29.59
C GLU A 458 -16.32 16.85 -28.86
N PHE A 459 -16.40 17.99 -28.17
CA PHE A 459 -17.60 18.44 -27.48
C PHE A 459 -18.52 19.23 -28.43
N LEU A 460 -19.82 18.95 -28.32
CA LEU A 460 -20.90 19.82 -28.75
C LEU A 460 -21.95 19.88 -27.64
N THR A 461 -22.21 21.05 -27.09
CA THR A 461 -23.57 21.45 -26.73
C THR A 461 -23.71 22.96 -26.90
N SER A 462 -24.32 23.37 -28.02
CA SER A 462 -24.92 24.70 -28.15
C SER A 462 -26.33 24.51 -28.70
N GLY A 463 -27.35 24.74 -27.85
CA GLY A 463 -28.77 24.75 -28.23
C GLY A 463 -29.64 23.76 -27.45
N GLY A 464 -30.44 24.28 -26.52
CA GLY A 464 -31.53 23.57 -25.85
C GLY A 464 -32.63 24.56 -25.43
N ASN A 465 -33.86 24.07 -25.22
CA ASN A 465 -34.98 24.89 -24.72
C ASN A 465 -35.17 24.68 -23.21
N VAL A 466 -35.63 25.70 -22.50
CA VAL A 466 -35.98 25.57 -21.06
C VAL A 466 -37.29 24.79 -20.92
N ILE A 467 -37.27 23.71 -20.14
CA ILE A 467 -38.42 22.84 -19.86
C ILE A 467 -38.81 22.96 -18.38
N ASP A 468 -40.05 22.62 -18.04
CA ASP A 468 -40.50 22.55 -16.64
C ASP A 468 -39.78 21.43 -15.87
N LEU A 469 -39.28 21.74 -14.67
CA LEU A 469 -38.51 20.81 -13.84
C LEU A 469 -39.35 19.63 -13.33
N ASN A 470 -40.65 19.79 -13.08
CA ASN A 470 -41.51 18.67 -12.67
C ASN A 470 -41.79 17.74 -13.83
N GLU A 471 -41.88 18.27 -15.05
CA GLU A 471 -41.98 17.46 -16.26
C GLU A 471 -40.74 16.57 -16.43
N ILE A 472 -39.54 17.16 -16.29
CA ILE A 472 -38.27 16.42 -16.31
C ILE A 472 -38.24 15.37 -15.20
N LEU A 473 -38.57 15.75 -13.97
CA LEU A 473 -38.53 14.82 -12.83
C LEU A 473 -39.47 13.63 -13.01
N ASN A 474 -40.68 13.86 -13.52
CA ASN A 474 -41.63 12.79 -13.80
C ASN A 474 -41.17 11.89 -14.96
N GLU A 475 -40.54 12.46 -15.99
CA GLU A 475 -39.91 11.72 -17.07
C GLU A 475 -38.83 10.77 -16.53
N LEU A 476 -37.91 11.29 -15.71
CA LEU A 476 -36.82 10.53 -15.10
C LEU A 476 -37.32 9.42 -14.18
N LYS A 477 -38.32 9.71 -13.33
CA LYS A 477 -38.98 8.70 -12.45
C LYS A 477 -39.71 7.62 -13.24
N SER A 478 -40.10 7.90 -14.47
CA SER A 478 -40.70 6.92 -15.40
C SER A 478 -39.66 6.16 -16.23
N ASN A 479 -38.37 6.29 -15.90
CA ASN A 479 -37.22 5.70 -16.61
C ASN A 479 -37.14 6.09 -18.08
N LYS A 480 -37.58 7.30 -18.41
CA LYS A 480 -37.41 7.89 -19.75
C LYS A 480 -36.35 8.99 -19.66
N PHE A 481 -35.40 8.98 -20.59
CA PHE A 481 -34.40 10.04 -20.71
C PHE A 481 -34.24 10.46 -22.18
N THR A 482 -35.31 11.01 -22.73
CA THR A 482 -35.41 11.30 -24.17
C THR A 482 -34.90 12.68 -24.54
N ARG A 483 -34.93 13.64 -23.60
CA ARG A 483 -34.56 15.05 -23.81
C ARG A 483 -33.31 15.45 -23.03
N LYS A 484 -32.22 14.72 -23.24
CA LYS A 484 -30.94 14.94 -22.54
C LYS A 484 -30.46 16.40 -22.65
N ASN A 485 -30.29 16.93 -23.86
CA ASN A 485 -29.75 18.28 -24.06
C ASN A 485 -30.62 19.38 -23.42
N ASP A 486 -31.94 19.29 -23.55
CA ASP A 486 -32.85 20.26 -22.93
C ASP A 486 -32.83 20.18 -21.40
N THR A 487 -32.66 18.97 -20.84
CA THR A 487 -32.51 18.76 -19.39
C THR A 487 -31.24 19.44 -18.87
N PHE A 488 -30.10 19.21 -19.51
CA PHE A 488 -28.83 19.86 -19.14
C PHE A 488 -28.90 21.38 -19.30
N TYR A 489 -29.50 21.88 -20.38
CA TYR A 489 -29.69 23.31 -20.59
C TYR A 489 -30.58 23.94 -19.51
N THR A 490 -31.69 23.29 -19.18
CA THR A 490 -32.64 23.71 -18.12
C THR A 490 -31.95 23.76 -16.76
N LEU A 491 -31.20 22.71 -16.38
CA LEU A 491 -30.45 22.68 -15.12
C LEU A 491 -29.37 23.77 -15.08
N THR A 492 -28.64 23.97 -16.18
CA THR A 492 -27.64 25.05 -16.29
C THR A 492 -28.28 26.41 -16.09
N HIS A 493 -29.43 26.67 -16.70
CA HIS A 493 -30.16 27.93 -16.57
C HIS A 493 -30.56 28.24 -15.11
N PHE A 494 -31.15 27.26 -14.42
CA PHE A 494 -31.64 27.47 -13.04
C PHE A 494 -30.54 27.47 -11.98
N LEU A 495 -29.55 26.58 -12.10
CA LEU A 495 -28.47 26.44 -11.11
C LEU A 495 -27.37 27.51 -11.26
N SER A 496 -27.18 28.12 -12.42
CA SER A 496 -26.18 29.19 -12.59
C SER A 496 -26.60 30.52 -11.96
N SER A 497 -27.89 30.72 -11.70
CA SER A 497 -28.47 31.99 -11.24
C SER A 497 -28.55 32.06 -9.71
N GLN A 498 -27.41 32.26 -9.04
CA GLN A 498 -27.31 32.19 -7.56
C GLN A 498 -28.16 33.22 -6.79
N ASP A 499 -28.41 34.40 -7.38
CA ASP A 499 -29.04 35.52 -6.66
C ASP A 499 -30.52 35.76 -7.00
N SER A 500 -31.08 35.04 -7.99
CA SER A 500 -32.44 35.29 -8.51
C SER A 500 -33.37 34.08 -8.53
N SER A 501 -32.87 32.88 -8.20
CA SER A 501 -33.67 31.65 -8.22
C SER A 501 -34.40 31.43 -6.90
N GLU A 502 -35.68 31.06 -6.97
CA GLU A 502 -36.47 30.65 -5.80
C GLU A 502 -35.93 29.34 -5.18
N LEU A 503 -35.99 29.23 -3.85
CA LEU A 503 -35.46 28.07 -3.11
C LEU A 503 -36.09 26.74 -3.56
N SER A 504 -37.40 26.73 -3.81
CA SER A 504 -38.15 25.56 -4.30
C SER A 504 -37.64 25.08 -5.66
N VAL A 505 -37.32 26.00 -6.57
CA VAL A 505 -36.77 25.70 -7.90
C VAL A 505 -35.37 25.10 -7.79
N LEU A 506 -34.53 25.64 -6.89
CA LEU A 506 -33.20 25.08 -6.64
C LEU A 506 -33.29 23.68 -6.03
N GLN A 507 -34.13 23.48 -5.01
CA GLN A 507 -34.32 22.15 -4.39
C GLN A 507 -34.82 21.12 -5.41
N LEU A 508 -35.79 21.51 -6.25
CA LEU A 508 -36.29 20.65 -7.32
C LEU A 508 -35.20 20.35 -8.38
N SER A 509 -34.35 21.31 -8.69
CA SER A 509 -33.20 21.12 -9.59
C SER A 509 -32.20 20.11 -9.01
N ILE A 510 -31.91 20.17 -7.71
CA ILE A 510 -31.04 19.19 -7.03
C ILE A 510 -31.67 17.78 -7.04
N GLU A 511 -32.98 17.67 -6.82
CA GLU A 511 -33.68 16.37 -6.91
C GLU A 511 -33.61 15.80 -8.34
N VAL A 512 -33.73 16.64 -9.38
CA VAL A 512 -33.52 16.20 -10.76
C VAL A 512 -32.09 15.69 -10.99
N VAL A 513 -31.08 16.40 -10.48
CA VAL A 513 -29.67 15.97 -10.54
C VAL A 513 -29.46 14.65 -9.79
N ASP A 514 -30.08 14.47 -8.63
CA ASP A 514 -30.01 13.23 -7.84
C ASP A 514 -30.60 12.03 -8.61
N GLN A 515 -31.75 12.22 -9.25
CA GLN A 515 -32.36 11.16 -10.08
C GLN A 515 -31.52 10.81 -11.31
N LEU A 516 -30.83 11.80 -11.89
CA LEU A 516 -29.93 11.64 -13.01
C LEU A 516 -28.67 10.84 -12.62
N LEU A 517 -28.01 11.24 -11.54
CA LEU A 517 -26.70 10.72 -11.18
C LEU A 517 -26.74 9.43 -10.34
N VAL A 518 -27.76 9.25 -9.49
CA VAL A 518 -27.77 8.15 -8.50
C VAL A 518 -28.81 7.09 -8.80
N LYS A 519 -30.05 7.48 -9.16
CA LYS A 519 -31.20 6.56 -9.03
C LYS A 519 -31.60 5.80 -10.30
N ASN A 520 -31.54 6.42 -11.49
CA ASN A 520 -32.19 5.83 -12.67
C ASN A 520 -31.39 5.90 -13.99
N HIS A 521 -30.37 6.75 -14.10
CA HIS A 521 -29.75 7.06 -15.41
C HIS A 521 -28.23 7.25 -15.38
N SER A 522 -27.53 6.74 -14.36
CA SER A 522 -26.06 6.84 -14.26
C SER A 522 -25.35 6.35 -15.53
N ASP A 523 -25.86 5.28 -16.16
CA ASP A 523 -25.28 4.68 -17.36
C ASP A 523 -25.47 5.53 -18.63
N ASN A 524 -26.43 6.47 -18.61
CA ASN A 524 -26.74 7.35 -19.73
C ASN A 524 -26.00 8.70 -19.67
N ILE A 525 -25.24 8.93 -18.60
CA ILE A 525 -24.51 10.16 -18.32
C ILE A 525 -23.02 9.85 -18.37
N THR A 526 -22.29 10.64 -19.15
CA THR A 526 -20.84 10.53 -19.23
C THR A 526 -20.18 11.13 -17.98
N ARG A 527 -18.96 10.71 -17.65
CA ARG A 527 -18.20 11.27 -16.52
C ARG A 527 -18.02 12.79 -16.62
N ASP A 528 -17.80 13.31 -17.82
CA ASP A 528 -17.64 14.75 -18.05
C ASP A 528 -18.94 15.50 -17.76
N GLU A 529 -20.10 14.94 -18.18
CA GLU A 529 -21.41 15.50 -17.88
C GLU A 529 -21.74 15.45 -16.38
N GLN A 530 -21.40 14.36 -15.69
CA GLN A 530 -21.49 14.26 -14.24
C GLN A 530 -20.68 15.38 -13.56
N PHE A 531 -19.45 15.60 -14.01
CA PHE A 531 -18.61 16.67 -13.45
C PHE A 531 -19.23 18.05 -13.65
N GLN A 532 -19.79 18.33 -14.84
CA GLN A 532 -20.47 19.61 -15.10
C GLN A 532 -21.68 19.81 -14.18
N LEU A 533 -22.50 18.77 -13.99
CA LEU A 533 -23.64 18.85 -13.06
C LEU A 533 -23.18 19.13 -11.63
N ILE A 534 -22.13 18.45 -11.16
CA ILE A 534 -21.56 18.72 -9.83
C ILE A 534 -21.07 20.16 -9.72
N LYS A 535 -20.36 20.68 -10.74
CA LYS A 535 -19.89 22.08 -10.77
C LYS A 535 -21.03 23.09 -10.68
N LEU A 536 -22.19 22.80 -11.26
CA LEU A 536 -23.37 23.68 -11.18
C LEU A 536 -23.98 23.69 -9.76
N VAL A 537 -23.87 22.58 -9.04
CA VAL A 537 -24.48 22.40 -7.72
C VAL A 537 -23.60 22.95 -6.60
N LEU A 538 -22.28 22.75 -6.67
CA LEU A 538 -21.31 23.13 -5.64
C LEU A 538 -21.45 24.56 -5.09
N PRO A 539 -21.68 25.61 -5.90
CA PRO A 539 -21.75 26.97 -5.39
C PRO A 539 -22.91 27.22 -4.43
N HIS A 540 -23.97 26.40 -4.49
CA HIS A 540 -25.13 26.49 -3.59
C HIS A 540 -24.86 25.95 -2.18
N LEU A 541 -23.67 25.39 -1.92
CA LEU A 541 -23.18 25.12 -0.56
C LEU A 541 -22.87 26.41 0.21
N LYS A 542 -22.65 27.53 -0.47
CA LYS A 542 -22.48 28.83 0.17
C LYS A 542 -23.82 29.32 0.71
N THR A 543 -23.85 29.72 1.98
CA THR A 543 -25.05 30.31 2.60
C THR A 543 -25.57 31.51 1.80
N ASN A 544 -26.80 31.40 1.31
CA ASN A 544 -27.50 32.50 0.65
C ASN A 544 -28.34 33.28 1.68
N LYS A 545 -28.05 34.57 1.84
CA LYS A 545 -28.75 35.43 2.81
C LYS A 545 -30.21 35.68 2.45
N CYS A 546 -30.61 35.49 1.19
CA CYS A 546 -31.99 35.63 0.74
C CYS A 546 -32.92 34.55 1.32
N PHE A 547 -32.36 33.42 1.79
CA PHE A 547 -33.13 32.33 2.41
C PHE A 547 -33.08 32.38 3.95
N ILE A 548 -32.59 33.48 4.53
CA ILE A 548 -32.49 33.66 5.98
C ILE A 548 -33.47 34.72 6.45
N ASP A 549 -34.52 34.28 7.12
CA ASP A 549 -35.46 35.14 7.80
C ASP A 549 -34.99 35.46 9.22
N THR A 550 -35.12 36.72 9.61
CA THR A 550 -34.81 37.17 10.97
C THR A 550 -36.09 37.58 11.69
N LEU A 551 -36.54 36.74 12.61
CA LEU A 551 -37.64 37.05 13.51
C LEU A 551 -37.12 37.82 14.72
N LYS A 552 -37.63 39.03 14.94
CA LYS A 552 -37.26 39.86 16.09
C LYS A 552 -38.47 40.10 16.99
N ALA A 553 -38.38 39.66 18.24
CA ALA A 553 -39.39 39.87 19.28
C ALA A 553 -38.74 40.52 20.51
N GLY A 554 -38.81 41.86 20.61
CA GLY A 554 -38.13 42.63 21.66
C GLY A 554 -36.60 42.50 21.55
N ASN A 555 -35.95 42.02 22.63
CA ASN A 555 -34.51 41.73 22.66
C ASN A 555 -34.16 40.35 22.08
N PHE A 556 -35.15 39.50 21.80
CA PHE A 556 -34.93 38.19 21.20
C PHE A 556 -34.84 38.31 19.69
N THR A 557 -33.78 37.76 19.10
CA THR A 557 -33.59 37.70 17.65
C THR A 557 -33.33 36.24 17.27
N GLN A 558 -34.22 35.64 16.48
CA GLN A 558 -34.06 34.29 15.95
C GLN A 558 -33.85 34.39 14.44
N LYS A 559 -32.87 33.65 13.92
CA LYS A 559 -32.64 33.52 12.48
C LYS A 559 -33.09 32.13 12.05
N ILE A 560 -33.94 32.06 11.03
CA ILE A 560 -34.40 30.83 10.40
C ILE A 560 -33.73 30.78 9.03
N ASP A 561 -32.92 29.76 8.79
CA ASP A 561 -32.22 29.54 7.51
C ASP A 561 -32.91 28.38 6.78
N GLU A 562 -33.80 28.69 5.85
CA GLU A 562 -34.51 27.68 5.04
C GLU A 562 -33.58 27.03 4.01
N GLY A 563 -32.45 27.68 3.71
CA GLY A 563 -31.43 27.18 2.80
C GLY A 563 -30.62 26.00 3.35
N VAL A 564 -30.75 25.66 4.65
CA VAL A 564 -30.09 24.49 5.25
C VAL A 564 -30.47 23.21 4.51
N THR A 565 -31.76 23.03 4.21
CA THR A 565 -32.27 21.85 3.50
C THR A 565 -31.59 21.66 2.14
N LEU A 566 -31.42 22.75 1.38
CA LEU A 566 -30.73 22.70 0.09
C LEU A 566 -29.26 22.25 0.26
N ARG A 567 -28.53 22.81 1.23
CA ARG A 567 -27.12 22.44 1.47
C ARG A 567 -26.99 20.99 1.92
N THR A 568 -27.89 20.51 2.77
CA THR A 568 -27.97 19.10 3.17
C THR A 568 -28.23 18.19 1.99
N MET A 569 -29.18 18.52 1.09
CA MET A 569 -29.44 17.74 -0.13
C MET A 569 -28.19 17.61 -1.01
N ILE A 570 -27.43 18.69 -1.16
CA ILE A 570 -26.19 18.68 -1.95
C ILE A 570 -25.12 17.79 -1.32
N LEU A 571 -24.90 17.89 -0.01
CA LEU A 571 -23.92 17.04 0.68
C LEU A 571 -24.34 15.56 0.64
N SER A 572 -25.63 15.27 0.80
CA SER A 572 -26.17 13.91 0.68
C SER A 572 -26.02 13.35 -0.73
N LEU A 573 -26.25 14.17 -1.77
CA LEU A 573 -26.00 13.79 -3.16
C LEU A 573 -24.52 13.42 -3.36
N LEU A 574 -23.59 14.27 -2.91
CA LEU A 574 -22.16 14.01 -3.05
C LEU A 574 -21.71 12.74 -2.31
N LEU A 575 -22.27 12.47 -1.13
CA LEU A 575 -22.02 11.23 -0.38
C LEU A 575 -22.52 9.99 -1.14
N GLN A 576 -23.66 10.07 -1.82
CA GLN A 576 -24.21 8.97 -2.61
C GLN A 576 -23.40 8.69 -3.90
N LEU A 577 -22.59 9.66 -4.34
CA LEU A 577 -21.76 9.54 -5.54
C LEU A 577 -20.36 8.98 -5.27
N LEU A 578 -20.03 8.61 -4.04
CA LEU A 578 -18.72 8.04 -3.71
C LEU A 578 -18.56 6.62 -4.27
N PRO A 579 -17.36 6.24 -4.74
CA PRO A 579 -16.14 7.06 -4.82
C PRO A 579 -16.19 8.07 -5.98
N LEU A 580 -15.69 9.28 -5.73
CA LEU A 580 -15.65 10.37 -6.72
C LEU A 580 -14.41 10.24 -7.62
N ASP A 581 -14.53 10.67 -8.88
CA ASP A 581 -13.37 10.76 -9.77
C ASP A 581 -12.36 11.79 -9.24
N TYR A 582 -11.06 11.46 -9.31
CA TYR A 582 -9.98 12.31 -8.81
C TYR A 582 -10.04 13.73 -9.38
N SER A 583 -10.32 13.88 -10.68
CA SER A 583 -10.42 15.17 -11.37
C SER A 583 -11.48 16.11 -10.78
N MET A 584 -12.47 15.59 -10.07
CA MET A 584 -13.53 16.38 -9.44
C MET A 584 -13.10 16.99 -8.11
N LEU A 585 -12.11 16.40 -7.44
CA LEU A 585 -11.70 16.76 -6.09
C LEU A 585 -11.19 18.20 -5.98
N GLY A 586 -10.57 18.70 -7.05
CA GLY A 586 -10.05 20.07 -7.13
C GLY A 586 -11.10 21.16 -6.88
N GLU A 587 -12.36 20.89 -7.21
CA GLU A 587 -13.48 21.82 -7.01
C GLU A 587 -14.24 21.50 -5.71
N ILE A 588 -14.42 20.20 -5.42
CA ILE A 588 -15.24 19.71 -4.30
C ILE A 588 -14.56 20.02 -2.96
N LEU A 589 -13.30 19.61 -2.79
CA LEU A 589 -12.59 19.71 -1.50
C LEU A 589 -12.47 21.16 -1.00
N PRO A 590 -11.98 22.14 -1.80
CA PRO A 590 -11.90 23.53 -1.33
C PRO A 590 -13.27 24.14 -1.06
N THR A 591 -14.30 23.78 -1.84
CA THR A 591 -15.67 24.28 -1.66
C THR A 591 -16.26 23.81 -0.32
N ILE A 592 -16.14 22.52 -0.01
CA ILE A 592 -16.64 21.94 1.25
C ILE A 592 -15.89 22.55 2.45
N ALA A 593 -14.55 22.58 2.40
CA ALA A 593 -13.74 23.17 3.46
C ALA A 593 -14.11 24.64 3.70
N LYS A 594 -14.28 25.41 2.63
CA LYS A 594 -14.57 26.84 2.72
C LYS A 594 -15.99 27.15 3.15
N TYR A 595 -17.00 26.38 2.77
CA TYR A 595 -18.41 26.76 2.96
C TYR A 595 -19.17 25.87 3.93
N SER A 596 -18.97 24.56 3.90
CA SER A 596 -19.80 23.59 4.64
C SER A 596 -19.27 23.28 6.03
N VAL A 597 -17.95 23.15 6.21
CA VAL A 597 -17.35 22.88 7.52
C VAL A 597 -17.61 24.03 8.51
N LYS A 598 -17.69 25.26 8.00
CA LYS A 598 -17.98 26.46 8.80
C LYS A 598 -19.46 26.75 9.01
N ASP A 599 -20.35 25.89 8.51
CA ASP A 599 -21.79 26.11 8.61
C ASP A 599 -22.20 26.15 10.09
N LYS A 600 -23.21 26.97 10.36
CA LYS A 600 -23.77 27.10 11.71
C LYS A 600 -24.62 25.89 12.08
N ASP A 601 -25.25 25.28 11.07
CA ASP A 601 -26.06 24.11 11.27
C ASP A 601 -25.17 22.87 11.50
N PRO A 602 -25.36 22.12 12.61
CA PRO A 602 -24.53 20.96 12.91
C PRO A 602 -24.72 19.84 11.89
N THR A 603 -25.91 19.64 11.33
CA THR A 603 -26.16 18.57 10.36
C THR A 603 -25.38 18.78 9.07
N VAL A 604 -25.32 20.02 8.56
CA VAL A 604 -24.48 20.36 7.40
C VAL A 604 -23.01 20.12 7.70
N ARG A 605 -22.55 20.53 8.89
CA ARG A 605 -21.15 20.35 9.30
C ARG A 605 -20.79 18.87 9.43
N ASP A 606 -21.60 18.06 10.09
CA ASP A 606 -21.33 16.64 10.32
C ASP A 606 -21.30 15.87 8.99
N LEU A 607 -22.25 16.12 8.08
CA LEU A 607 -22.23 15.56 6.73
C LEU A 607 -20.99 16.00 5.94
N SER A 608 -20.55 17.24 6.11
CA SER A 608 -19.35 17.74 5.42
C SER A 608 -18.08 17.04 5.92
N LEU A 609 -17.95 16.83 7.23
CA LEU A 609 -16.81 16.12 7.82
C LEU A 609 -16.82 14.65 7.43
N GLN A 610 -17.99 14.00 7.41
CA GLN A 610 -18.14 12.63 6.92
C GLN A 610 -17.71 12.50 5.45
N LEU A 611 -18.16 13.42 4.61
CA LEU A 611 -17.80 13.43 3.18
C LEU A 611 -16.29 13.64 2.98
N LEU A 612 -15.68 14.57 3.73
CA LEU A 612 -14.23 14.79 3.69
C LEU A 612 -13.46 13.54 4.14
N ASP A 613 -13.86 12.88 5.22
CA ASP A 613 -13.20 11.66 5.72
C ASP A 613 -13.28 10.52 4.68
N GLN A 614 -14.42 10.34 4.02
CA GLN A 614 -14.58 9.32 2.97
C GLN A 614 -13.79 9.64 1.69
N ILE A 615 -13.72 10.92 1.28
CA ILE A 615 -12.89 11.33 0.14
C ILE A 615 -11.40 11.14 0.47
N LEU A 616 -10.95 11.59 1.64
CA LEU A 616 -9.55 11.55 2.04
C LEU A 616 -9.09 10.12 2.29
N SER A 617 -9.86 9.27 2.98
CA SER A 617 -9.54 7.85 3.13
C SER A 617 -9.32 7.14 1.78
N THR A 618 -10.04 7.55 0.74
CA THR A 618 -9.92 6.98 -0.60
C THR A 618 -8.75 7.58 -1.40
N HIS A 619 -8.56 8.90 -1.36
CA HIS A 619 -7.67 9.62 -2.29
C HIS A 619 -6.43 10.24 -1.66
N TYR A 620 -6.23 10.13 -0.35
CA TYR A 620 -5.15 10.83 0.35
C TYR A 620 -3.77 10.54 -0.24
N ASN A 621 -3.44 9.27 -0.52
CA ASN A 621 -2.16 8.90 -1.15
C ASN A 621 -1.97 9.55 -2.52
N TYR A 622 -3.04 9.75 -3.28
CA TYR A 622 -2.98 10.49 -4.55
C TYR A 622 -2.73 11.97 -4.35
N LEU A 623 -3.42 12.57 -3.38
CA LEU A 623 -3.25 13.98 -3.05
C LEU A 623 -1.83 14.29 -2.57
N ILE A 624 -1.28 13.49 -1.65
CA ILE A 624 0.10 13.70 -1.17
C ILE A 624 1.15 13.22 -2.17
N GLY A 625 0.84 12.29 -3.07
CA GLY A 625 1.80 11.84 -4.08
C GLY A 625 1.92 12.79 -5.27
N ILE A 626 0.78 13.29 -5.78
CA ILE A 626 0.71 13.94 -7.09
C ILE A 626 0.53 15.46 -6.96
N ASP A 627 -0.28 15.88 -5.98
CA ASP A 627 -0.74 17.26 -5.82
C ASP A 627 -0.37 17.79 -4.42
N TRP A 628 0.74 17.36 -3.81
CA TRP A 628 1.06 17.68 -2.41
C TRP A 628 1.07 19.19 -2.13
N ASP A 629 1.64 19.98 -3.03
CA ASP A 629 1.68 21.44 -2.91
C ASP A 629 0.28 22.04 -2.95
N TRP A 630 -0.59 21.54 -3.83
CA TRP A 630 -1.98 21.98 -3.91
C TRP A 630 -2.77 21.53 -2.67
N TYR A 631 -2.55 20.29 -2.23
CA TYR A 631 -3.20 19.71 -1.07
C TYR A 631 -2.92 20.54 0.19
N ASP A 632 -1.66 20.90 0.42
CA ASP A 632 -1.28 21.76 1.54
C ASP A 632 -1.86 23.18 1.37
N ASN A 633 -1.50 23.88 0.29
CA ASN A 633 -1.77 25.31 0.15
C ASN A 633 -3.24 25.65 -0.13
N ASP A 634 -3.92 24.88 -0.98
CA ASP A 634 -5.26 25.23 -1.49
C ASP A 634 -6.40 24.53 -0.73
N PHE A 635 -6.12 23.42 -0.04
CA PHE A 635 -7.12 22.66 0.72
C PHE A 635 -6.83 22.61 2.23
N TYR A 636 -5.70 22.04 2.64
CA TYR A 636 -5.43 21.71 4.05
C TYR A 636 -5.35 22.98 4.90
N GLN A 637 -4.59 23.99 4.46
CA GLN A 637 -4.52 25.28 5.15
C GLN A 637 -5.89 25.95 5.26
N VAL A 638 -6.71 25.89 4.20
CA VAL A 638 -8.08 26.46 4.20
C VAL A 638 -8.98 25.74 5.21
N LEU A 639 -8.88 24.42 5.28
CA LEU A 639 -9.63 23.61 6.23
C LEU A 639 -9.18 23.88 7.68
N GLN A 640 -7.87 23.89 7.92
CA GLN A 640 -7.29 24.17 9.24
C GLN A 640 -7.73 25.55 9.75
N ASP A 641 -7.59 26.59 8.93
CA ASP A 641 -8.04 27.94 9.22
C ASP A 641 -9.54 27.98 9.56
N THR A 642 -10.33 27.18 8.86
CA THR A 642 -11.78 27.12 9.04
C THR A 642 -12.15 26.45 10.35
N CYS A 643 -11.52 25.33 10.70
CA CYS A 643 -11.71 24.63 11.97
C CYS A 643 -11.32 25.52 13.15
N ILE A 644 -10.16 26.20 13.09
CA ILE A 644 -9.68 27.11 14.14
C ILE A 644 -10.66 28.29 14.33
N LYS A 645 -11.09 28.95 13.25
CA LYS A 645 -12.01 30.10 13.34
C LYS A 645 -13.39 29.76 13.89
N ARG A 646 -13.79 28.49 13.83
CA ARG A 646 -15.12 28.01 14.24
C ARG A 646 -15.12 27.14 15.49
N ASP A 647 -13.95 26.90 16.08
CA ASP A 647 -13.79 26.00 17.22
C ASP A 647 -14.38 24.61 16.93
N VAL A 648 -14.13 24.12 15.71
CA VAL A 648 -14.58 22.79 15.27
C VAL A 648 -13.49 21.79 15.64
N ASP A 649 -13.75 20.99 16.65
CA ASP A 649 -12.89 19.86 17.00
C ASP A 649 -13.08 18.72 16.00
N THR A 650 -11.98 18.30 15.37
CA THR A 650 -11.99 17.21 14.38
C THR A 650 -10.63 16.52 14.34
N GLU A 651 -10.65 15.18 14.33
CA GLU A 651 -9.45 14.37 14.16
C GLU A 651 -8.93 14.35 12.72
N LEU A 652 -9.72 14.85 11.76
CA LEU A 652 -9.46 14.75 10.33
C LEU A 652 -8.14 15.42 9.91
N LEU A 653 -7.79 16.56 10.52
CA LEU A 653 -6.52 17.26 10.28
C LEU A 653 -5.30 16.47 10.77
N ASN A 654 -5.47 15.67 11.83
CA ASN A 654 -4.40 14.82 12.36
C ASN A 654 -4.32 13.49 11.59
N ARG A 655 -5.44 13.00 11.07
CA ARG A 655 -5.53 11.77 10.27
C ARG A 655 -5.02 11.96 8.85
N TYR A 656 -5.10 13.16 8.28
CA TYR A 656 -4.65 13.45 6.91
C TYR A 656 -3.79 14.71 6.85
N PRO A 657 -2.59 14.74 7.47
CA PRO A 657 -1.71 15.89 7.41
C PRO A 657 -1.03 16.01 6.04
N PRO A 658 -0.59 17.21 5.59
CA PRO A 658 0.33 17.30 4.46
C PRO A 658 1.69 16.71 4.83
N TYR A 659 2.62 16.59 3.87
CA TYR A 659 4.03 16.44 4.23
C TYR A 659 4.40 17.63 5.10
N SER A 660 4.71 17.37 6.36
CA SER A 660 4.96 18.40 7.35
C SER A 660 6.01 19.39 6.85
N HIS A 661 5.79 20.69 7.09
CA HIS A 661 6.85 21.70 7.02
C HIS A 661 7.94 21.36 8.05
N ILE A 662 8.83 20.42 7.75
CA ILE A 662 10.10 20.24 8.46
C ILE A 662 11.09 21.25 7.85
N GLN A 663 10.76 22.54 7.96
CA GLN A 663 11.78 23.57 7.95
C GLN A 663 11.94 24.03 9.40
N ASN A 664 13.01 23.53 10.02
CA ASN A 664 13.51 23.86 11.35
C ASN A 664 12.75 23.25 12.54
N ARG A 665 13.15 22.03 12.93
CA ARG A 665 13.39 21.71 14.34
C ARG A 665 14.73 21.03 14.50
#